data_AF-A0A934LLG5-F1
#
_entry.id   AF-A0A934LLG5-F1
#
_cell.length_a   1.000
_cell.length_b   1.000
_cell.length_c   1.000
_cell.angle_alpha   90.00
_cell.angle_beta   90.00
_cell.angle_gamma   90.00
#
_symmetry.space_group_name_H-M   'P 1'
#
loop_
_entity.id
_entity.type
_entity.pdbx_description
1 polymer ?
#
loop_
_entity_poly.entity_id
_entity_poly.type
_entity_poly.pdbx_seq_one_letter_code
_entity_poly.pdbx_strand_id
1 'polypeptide(L)'
;MLGQTSNSGKSILAMDFGSVNTRVMIIDVVDGQYRMVTRSQTRTTMRPPIGDVTVGMSRAIENIQDATGRILIDHEGVLIFPENEDGGIDRVVATSSASRPLRAVLVGLIAEVSLASARHALNGTYIEVAEILSISDGRTEEERINAILKAKPDLIFISGGTDGGNQNAVLELTHATGLALMLLPDDERPNVLYAGNEVLADTVVGLLQDHASVFVASNVRPDVNEEKLGTARVELANVYSNFMTSQPVGGFDQVISLSSELSGIGIVPTAQGVANMVRFLGELLQKGSAGVLHVDIGSTTSTLVSSFDKQVNSTIRSDLGLGHSLLTTLAVLNIENVLRWLPFAANEDDLWNYAYNKVLMPTTIPQTMRDLMIEQAIAREIIRYLVNGAQAGWRHAAEDGKLPAFRPIIVAGATLTDAPHHGVTAMLILDAFELEGIHNLYIDPYAMVALLGAIAYADPTVTVQTFEHNGLVNLGTAFCATGRVRGRSQRPAMKIQITLENGRAIEKKLLPGEIWAAPLSSGQEVQVVVRTGRGIKINGKRRVKQTVTAGTAGLIFDARGRSLVLPPLRRRPAIYAEWWTGVTGQVWTGMQEFSEADPLSEIDKGARETRRDRFTEEKLLQEVMSAAELAEGFDEGEVIGSGRSSGRDRKRGKPEKSRRGRGRKDEVPEEDEAPDILERLR
;
A
#
# COMPACT_ATOMS: atom_id res chain seq x y z
N MET A 1 -28.49 -16.98 -35.21
CA MET A 1 -27.42 -17.57 -36.03
C MET A 1 -26.15 -16.82 -35.68
N LEU A 2 -25.41 -17.35 -34.70
CA LEU A 2 -24.11 -16.83 -34.29
C LEU A 2 -23.09 -17.47 -35.21
N GLY A 3 -22.41 -16.66 -36.01
CA GLY A 3 -21.31 -17.10 -36.85
C GLY A 3 -20.22 -17.68 -35.98
N GLN A 4 -19.76 -18.87 -36.35
CA GLN A 4 -18.51 -19.45 -35.87
C GLN A 4 -17.39 -18.46 -36.20
N THR A 5 -16.90 -17.72 -35.20
CA THR A 5 -15.58 -17.11 -35.27
C THR A 5 -14.55 -18.20 -35.09
N SER A 6 -13.64 -18.27 -36.06
CA SER A 6 -12.46 -19.13 -36.15
C SER A 6 -11.72 -19.30 -34.82
N ASN A 7 -11.45 -20.55 -34.45
CA ASN A 7 -10.46 -21.05 -33.50
C ASN A 7 -9.81 -19.98 -32.57
N SER A 8 -10.54 -19.46 -31.59
CA SER A 8 -9.98 -18.66 -30.51
C SER A 8 -9.35 -19.62 -29.48
N GLY A 9 -8.06 -19.44 -29.20
CA GLY A 9 -7.34 -20.25 -28.21
C GLY A 9 -8.12 -20.45 -26.90
N LYS A 10 -8.24 -21.70 -26.45
CA LYS A 10 -9.07 -22.08 -25.29
C LYS A 10 -8.28 -22.08 -23.99
N SER A 11 -6.96 -22.23 -24.06
CA SER A 11 -6.09 -22.22 -22.91
C SER A 11 -5.27 -20.93 -22.82
N ILE A 12 -5.17 -20.39 -21.61
CA ILE A 12 -4.45 -19.15 -21.33
C ILE A 12 -3.49 -19.38 -20.17
N LEU A 13 -2.21 -19.08 -20.40
CA LEU A 13 -1.18 -19.02 -19.38
C LEU A 13 -1.04 -17.57 -18.92
N ALA A 14 -1.56 -17.27 -17.73
CA ALA A 14 -1.53 -15.94 -17.14
C ALA A 14 -0.41 -15.84 -16.10
N MET A 15 0.46 -14.85 -16.23
CA MET A 15 1.69 -14.70 -15.44
C MET A 15 1.76 -13.34 -14.75
N ASP A 16 1.96 -13.31 -13.44
CA ASP A 16 2.19 -12.08 -12.67
C ASP A 16 3.62 -12.05 -12.14
N PHE A 17 4.36 -10.99 -12.47
CA PHE A 17 5.72 -10.75 -12.01
C PHE A 17 5.74 -9.67 -10.93
N GLY A 18 5.78 -10.09 -9.67
CA GLY A 18 5.97 -9.19 -8.52
C GLY A 18 7.45 -9.05 -8.15
N SER A 19 7.78 -8.10 -7.26
CA SER A 19 9.17 -7.87 -6.84
C SER A 19 9.76 -8.95 -5.93
N VAL A 20 8.94 -9.90 -5.46
CA VAL A 20 9.33 -11.03 -4.59
C VAL A 20 8.87 -12.37 -5.17
N ASN A 21 7.64 -12.44 -5.69
CA ASN A 21 7.03 -13.68 -6.19
C ASN A 21 6.62 -13.53 -7.66
N THR A 22 6.85 -14.59 -8.42
CA THR A 22 6.30 -14.81 -9.75
C THR A 22 5.16 -15.81 -9.62
N ARG A 23 3.99 -15.49 -10.16
CA ARG A 23 2.80 -16.32 -10.10
C ARG A 23 2.37 -16.67 -11.50
N VAL A 24 1.95 -17.92 -11.69
CA VAL A 24 1.48 -18.42 -12.98
C VAL A 24 0.20 -19.19 -12.74
N MET A 25 -0.79 -19.01 -13.61
CA MET A 25 -2.03 -19.79 -13.60
C MET A 25 -2.44 -20.20 -15.01
N ILE A 26 -3.11 -21.35 -15.10
CA ILE A 26 -3.77 -21.81 -16.31
C ILE A 26 -5.26 -21.55 -16.19
N ILE A 27 -5.80 -20.87 -17.19
CA ILE A 27 -7.23 -20.73 -17.39
C ILE A 27 -7.60 -21.54 -18.64
N ASP A 28 -8.60 -22.40 -18.51
CA ASP A 28 -9.04 -23.27 -19.60
C ASP A 28 -10.56 -23.51 -19.53
N VAL A 29 -11.13 -24.03 -20.61
CA VAL A 29 -12.56 -24.33 -20.72
C VAL A 29 -12.86 -25.67 -20.04
N VAL A 30 -13.59 -25.61 -18.92
CA VAL A 30 -14.09 -26.77 -18.18
C VAL A 30 -15.61 -26.74 -18.20
N ASP A 31 -16.25 -27.83 -18.64
CA ASP A 31 -17.71 -27.92 -18.82
C ASP A 31 -18.31 -26.78 -19.68
N GLY A 32 -17.55 -26.32 -20.68
CA GLY A 32 -17.96 -25.25 -21.60
C GLY A 32 -17.83 -23.83 -21.05
N GLN A 33 -17.18 -23.63 -19.90
CA GLN A 33 -16.88 -22.31 -19.34
C GLN A 33 -15.42 -22.18 -18.93
N TYR A 34 -14.83 -21.00 -19.11
CA TYR A 34 -13.47 -20.73 -18.63
C TYR A 34 -13.41 -20.81 -17.10
N ARG A 35 -12.43 -21.55 -16.60
CA ARG A 35 -12.10 -21.70 -15.18
C ARG A 35 -10.59 -21.66 -14.99
N MET A 36 -10.15 -21.16 -13.84
CA MET A 36 -8.76 -21.38 -13.40
C MET A 36 -8.59 -22.86 -13.06
N VAL A 37 -7.78 -23.57 -13.84
CA VAL A 37 -7.52 -25.01 -13.69
C VAL A 37 -6.51 -25.24 -12.58
N THR A 38 -5.39 -24.52 -12.62
CA THR A 38 -4.31 -24.65 -11.66
C THR A 38 -3.48 -23.37 -11.60
N ARG A 39 -2.58 -23.30 -10.60
CA ARG A 39 -1.70 -22.17 -10.35
C ARG A 39 -0.43 -22.62 -9.65
N SER A 40 0.61 -21.80 -9.76
CA SER A 40 1.89 -21.97 -9.10
C SER A 40 2.47 -20.60 -8.71
N GLN A 41 3.32 -20.61 -7.69
CA GLN A 41 4.05 -19.44 -7.24
C GLN A 41 5.50 -19.83 -6.95
N THR A 42 6.44 -19.02 -7.43
CA THR A 42 7.88 -19.16 -7.19
C THR A 42 8.48 -17.81 -6.83
N ARG A 43 9.76 -17.79 -6.42
CA ARG A 43 10.49 -16.53 -6.21
C ARG A 43 10.78 -15.86 -7.55
N THR A 44 10.57 -14.55 -7.60
CA THR A 44 11.02 -13.73 -8.73
C THR A 44 12.54 -13.67 -8.76
N THR A 45 13.12 -13.89 -9.94
CA THR A 45 14.57 -14.01 -10.15
C THR A 45 15.19 -12.83 -10.90
N MET A 46 14.47 -11.71 -10.99
CA MET A 46 14.90 -10.49 -11.70
C MET A 46 16.12 -9.77 -11.09
N ARG A 47 16.47 -10.07 -9.84
CA ARG A 47 17.59 -9.44 -9.13
C ARG A 47 18.80 -10.37 -9.08
N PRO A 48 20.01 -9.83 -8.86
CA PRO A 48 21.19 -10.65 -8.59
C PRO A 48 20.94 -11.68 -7.48
N PRO A 49 21.56 -12.87 -7.55
CA PRO A 49 22.61 -13.26 -8.49
C PRO A 49 22.11 -13.77 -9.85
N ILE A 50 20.79 -13.94 -10.05
CA ILE A 50 20.26 -14.51 -11.30
C ILE A 50 20.06 -13.41 -12.35
N GLY A 51 19.33 -12.34 -12.00
CA GLY A 51 19.12 -11.20 -12.91
C GLY A 51 18.29 -11.52 -14.15
N ASP A 52 17.45 -12.57 -14.11
CA ASP A 52 16.63 -13.01 -15.22
C ASP A 52 15.28 -13.51 -14.71
N VAL A 53 14.17 -12.93 -15.22
CA VAL A 53 12.83 -13.27 -14.75
C VAL A 53 12.33 -14.64 -15.23
N THR A 54 12.87 -15.15 -16.35
CA THR A 54 12.42 -16.40 -16.98
C THR A 54 12.73 -17.61 -16.11
N VAL A 55 13.78 -17.56 -15.28
CA VAL A 55 14.10 -18.66 -14.36
C VAL A 55 12.97 -18.90 -13.34
N GLY A 56 12.41 -17.83 -12.77
CA GLY A 56 11.25 -17.90 -11.87
C GLY A 56 9.99 -18.37 -12.61
N MET A 57 9.80 -17.88 -13.83
CA MET A 57 8.70 -18.26 -14.73
C MET A 57 8.74 -19.77 -15.06
N SER A 58 9.87 -20.28 -15.57
CA SER A 58 10.01 -21.69 -15.96
C SER A 58 9.77 -22.63 -14.79
N ARG A 59 10.32 -22.33 -13.60
CA ARG A 59 10.02 -23.12 -12.38
C ARG A 59 8.54 -23.12 -12.03
N ALA A 60 7.84 -21.99 -12.23
CA ALA A 60 6.41 -21.92 -11.95
C ALA A 60 5.61 -22.74 -12.96
N ILE A 61 6.02 -22.74 -14.22
CA ILE A 61 5.45 -23.56 -15.30
C ILE A 61 5.71 -25.05 -15.04
N GLU A 62 6.94 -25.43 -14.66
CA GLU A 62 7.30 -26.82 -14.30
C GLU A 62 6.39 -27.36 -13.18
N ASN A 63 6.19 -26.61 -12.10
CA ASN A 63 5.26 -26.98 -11.03
C ASN A 63 3.82 -27.21 -11.54
N ILE A 64 3.39 -26.44 -12.56
CA ILE A 64 2.08 -26.61 -13.19
C ILE A 64 2.05 -27.89 -14.05
N GLN A 65 3.12 -28.19 -14.79
CA GLN A 65 3.25 -29.45 -15.54
C GLN A 65 3.16 -30.64 -14.58
N ASP A 66 3.89 -30.60 -13.47
CA ASP A 66 3.88 -31.67 -12.45
C ASP A 66 2.49 -31.86 -11.83
N ALA A 67 1.76 -30.77 -11.60
CA ALA A 67 0.43 -30.81 -11.00
C ALA A 67 -0.67 -31.29 -11.97
N THR A 68 -0.50 -31.08 -13.28
CA THR A 68 -1.55 -31.32 -14.29
C THR A 68 -1.26 -32.48 -15.24
N GLY A 69 0.01 -32.87 -15.38
CA GLY A 69 0.49 -33.77 -16.41
C GLY A 69 0.53 -33.17 -17.82
N ARG A 70 0.17 -31.88 -17.98
CA ARG A 70 0.20 -31.18 -19.28
C ARG A 70 1.62 -30.66 -19.54
N ILE A 71 2.20 -31.03 -20.68
CA ILE A 71 3.52 -30.52 -21.09
C ILE A 71 3.31 -29.13 -21.69
N LEU A 72 3.95 -28.11 -21.14
CA LEU A 72 3.82 -26.69 -21.50
C LEU A 72 5.11 -26.12 -22.08
N ILE A 73 6.26 -26.69 -21.71
CA ILE A 73 7.58 -26.34 -22.22
C ILE A 73 8.25 -27.58 -22.77
N ASP A 74 9.07 -27.41 -23.80
CA ASP A 74 9.88 -28.49 -24.35
C ASP A 74 11.15 -28.74 -23.52
N HIS A 75 12.00 -29.64 -24.02
CA HIS A 75 13.27 -30.02 -23.40
C HIS A 75 14.32 -28.89 -23.35
N GLU A 76 14.13 -27.82 -24.13
CA GLU A 76 14.95 -26.61 -24.11
C GLU A 76 14.34 -25.51 -23.23
N GLY A 77 13.16 -25.76 -22.64
CA GLY A 77 12.44 -24.81 -21.79
C GLY A 77 11.63 -23.78 -22.57
N VAL A 78 11.39 -24.02 -23.87
CA VAL A 78 10.60 -23.13 -24.73
C VAL A 78 9.12 -23.50 -24.63
N LEU A 79 8.26 -22.49 -24.50
CA LEU A 79 6.82 -22.64 -24.42
C LEU A 79 6.26 -23.30 -25.70
N ILE A 80 5.44 -24.33 -25.55
CA ILE A 80 4.83 -25.07 -26.66
C ILE A 80 3.51 -24.39 -27.03
N PHE A 81 3.38 -23.97 -28.29
CA PHE A 81 2.15 -23.38 -28.85
C PHE A 81 2.05 -23.69 -30.36
N PRO A 82 0.83 -23.78 -30.94
CA PRO A 82 -0.46 -23.79 -30.24
C PRO A 82 -0.66 -25.07 -29.40
N GLU A 83 -1.74 -25.11 -28.61
CA GLU A 83 -2.13 -26.32 -27.89
C GLU A 83 -2.40 -27.49 -28.84
N ASN A 84 -1.96 -28.68 -28.44
CA ASN A 84 -2.14 -29.96 -29.12
C ASN A 84 -2.49 -31.09 -28.12
N GLU A 85 -2.62 -32.33 -28.61
CA GLU A 85 -3.02 -33.48 -27.78
C GLU A 85 -2.01 -33.82 -26.66
N ASP A 86 -0.72 -33.50 -26.86
CA ASP A 86 0.36 -33.77 -25.91
C ASP A 86 0.57 -32.60 -24.91
N GLY A 87 -0.01 -31.42 -25.19
CA GLY A 87 0.04 -30.25 -24.31
C GLY A 87 0.15 -28.91 -25.07
N GLY A 88 0.82 -27.94 -24.47
CA GLY A 88 1.00 -26.58 -24.98
C GLY A 88 -0.01 -25.58 -24.43
N ILE A 89 0.03 -24.34 -24.93
CA ILE A 89 -0.92 -23.27 -24.60
C ILE A 89 -1.27 -22.48 -25.86
N ASP A 90 -2.46 -21.90 -25.93
CA ASP A 90 -2.84 -21.05 -27.05
C ASP A 90 -2.52 -19.56 -26.83
N ARG A 91 -2.58 -19.10 -25.58
CA ARG A 91 -2.49 -17.67 -25.24
C ARG A 91 -1.63 -17.43 -24.02
N VAL A 92 -0.89 -16.33 -24.03
CA VAL A 92 -0.09 -15.85 -22.89
C VAL A 92 -0.51 -14.44 -22.54
N VAL A 93 -0.69 -14.16 -21.25
CA VAL A 93 -0.94 -12.81 -20.74
C VAL A 93 -0.03 -12.58 -19.54
N ALA A 94 0.60 -11.41 -19.47
CA ALA A 94 1.50 -11.08 -18.37
C ALA A 94 1.17 -9.73 -17.70
N THR A 95 1.25 -9.70 -16.37
CA THR A 95 1.29 -8.49 -15.56
C THR A 95 2.63 -8.34 -14.85
N SER A 96 3.04 -7.11 -14.57
CA SER A 96 4.24 -6.87 -13.75
C SER A 96 4.08 -5.69 -12.81
N SER A 97 4.68 -5.82 -11.64
CA SER A 97 4.88 -4.78 -10.62
C SER A 97 6.31 -4.81 -10.06
N ALA A 98 7.20 -5.58 -10.70
CA ALA A 98 8.50 -5.94 -10.16
C ALA A 98 9.55 -4.83 -10.31
N SER A 99 9.36 -3.92 -11.28
CA SER A 99 10.29 -2.84 -11.58
C SER A 99 10.21 -1.68 -10.59
N ARG A 100 11.23 -0.81 -10.63
CA ARG A 100 11.10 0.54 -10.08
C ARG A 100 10.02 1.33 -10.84
N PRO A 101 9.44 2.36 -10.22
CA PRO A 101 8.59 3.31 -10.93
C PRO A 101 9.35 4.01 -12.06
N LEU A 102 8.66 4.30 -13.15
CA LEU A 102 9.15 5.17 -14.21
C LEU A 102 9.12 6.62 -13.72
N ARG A 103 10.15 7.37 -14.02
CA ARG A 103 10.23 8.81 -13.73
C ARG A 103 9.70 9.56 -14.94
N ALA A 104 8.63 10.32 -14.75
CA ALA A 104 7.99 11.07 -15.82
C ALA A 104 8.22 12.57 -15.69
N VAL A 105 8.47 13.23 -16.82
CA VAL A 105 8.29 14.68 -16.98
C VAL A 105 6.96 14.88 -17.68
N LEU A 106 6.05 15.65 -17.07
CA LEU A 106 4.82 16.07 -17.72
C LEU A 106 5.04 17.39 -18.44
N VAL A 107 4.68 17.46 -19.71
CA VAL A 107 4.77 18.67 -20.53
C VAL A 107 3.37 19.02 -21.01
N GLY A 108 2.91 20.24 -20.80
CA GLY A 108 1.64 20.67 -21.36
C GLY A 108 1.31 22.14 -21.19
N LEU A 109 0.16 22.58 -21.69
CA LEU A 109 -0.14 24.00 -21.77
C LEU A 109 -0.71 24.60 -20.48
N ILE A 110 -1.68 23.94 -19.86
CA ILE A 110 -2.43 24.50 -18.72
C ILE A 110 -2.44 23.46 -17.60
N ALA A 111 -2.01 23.89 -16.42
CA ALA A 111 -1.88 23.05 -15.23
C ALA A 111 -3.20 22.35 -14.86
N GLU A 112 -4.29 23.12 -14.82
CA GLU A 112 -5.61 22.64 -14.37
C GLU A 112 -6.40 21.86 -15.44
N VAL A 113 -5.91 21.82 -16.69
CA VAL A 113 -6.64 21.22 -17.83
C VAL A 113 -5.85 20.08 -18.47
N SER A 114 -4.87 20.40 -19.31
CA SER A 114 -4.11 19.39 -20.06
C SER A 114 -3.21 18.57 -19.14
N LEU A 115 -2.48 19.24 -18.24
CA LEU A 115 -1.58 18.57 -17.30
C LEU A 115 -2.35 17.77 -16.24
N ALA A 116 -3.51 18.24 -15.79
CA ALA A 116 -4.41 17.48 -14.93
C ALA A 116 -4.87 16.18 -15.61
N SER A 117 -5.29 16.25 -16.88
CA SER A 117 -5.72 15.08 -17.65
C SER A 117 -4.58 14.10 -17.91
N ALA A 118 -3.38 14.60 -18.23
CA ALA A 118 -2.18 13.77 -18.35
C ALA A 118 -1.87 13.05 -17.02
N ARG A 119 -1.93 13.77 -15.89
CA ARG A 119 -1.75 13.18 -14.56
C ARG A 119 -2.82 12.14 -14.23
N HIS A 120 -4.07 12.35 -14.65
CA HIS A 120 -5.13 11.33 -14.52
C HIS A 120 -4.93 10.11 -15.43
N ALA A 121 -4.31 10.28 -16.60
CA ALA A 121 -3.93 9.15 -17.46
C ALA A 121 -2.83 8.29 -16.82
N LEU A 122 -1.88 8.91 -16.10
CA LEU A 122 -0.85 8.20 -15.34
C LEU A 122 -1.40 7.35 -14.18
N ASN A 123 -2.61 7.65 -13.68
CA ASN A 123 -3.25 6.87 -12.63
C ASN A 123 -3.49 5.43 -13.09
N GLY A 124 -2.91 4.47 -12.37
CA GLY A 124 -2.97 3.04 -12.72
C GLY A 124 -1.63 2.49 -13.22
N THR A 125 -0.66 3.35 -13.51
CA THR A 125 0.69 2.95 -13.93
C THR A 125 1.71 3.27 -12.83
N TYR A 126 2.79 2.49 -12.74
CA TYR A 126 3.88 2.72 -11.78
C TYR A 126 4.77 3.89 -12.21
N ILE A 127 4.23 5.10 -12.20
CA ILE A 127 4.91 6.32 -12.65
C ILE A 127 5.00 7.34 -11.51
N GLU A 128 6.18 7.89 -11.30
CA GLU A 128 6.47 9.02 -10.43
C GLU A 128 6.70 10.27 -11.29
N VAL A 129 5.94 11.33 -11.05
CA VAL A 129 6.11 12.61 -11.76
C VAL A 129 7.28 13.36 -11.12
N ALA A 130 8.42 13.39 -11.81
CA ALA A 130 9.65 14.02 -11.35
C ALA A 130 9.68 15.54 -11.60
N GLU A 131 9.03 16.01 -12.68
CA GLU A 131 8.95 17.43 -13.04
C GLU A 131 7.70 17.70 -13.88
N ILE A 132 7.21 18.94 -13.82
CA ILE A 132 6.08 19.42 -14.62
C ILE A 132 6.50 20.71 -15.32
N LEU A 133 6.39 20.72 -16.64
CA LEU A 133 6.66 21.87 -17.50
C LEU A 133 5.34 22.38 -18.07
N SER A 134 5.12 23.69 -17.90
CA SER A 134 3.99 24.40 -18.49
C SER A 134 4.47 25.54 -19.38
N ILE A 135 3.73 25.88 -20.43
CA ILE A 135 4.00 27.11 -21.17
C ILE A 135 3.94 28.34 -20.25
N SER A 136 3.13 28.26 -19.20
CA SER A 136 2.91 29.32 -18.20
C SER A 136 3.76 29.18 -16.94
N ASP A 137 4.78 28.30 -16.91
CA ASP A 137 5.60 28.08 -15.71
C ASP A 137 6.67 29.17 -15.47
N GLY A 138 6.80 30.12 -16.39
CA GLY A 138 7.73 31.24 -16.29
C GLY A 138 9.20 30.88 -16.52
N ARG A 139 9.51 29.60 -16.78
CA ARG A 139 10.87 29.14 -17.10
C ARG A 139 11.21 29.50 -18.54
N THR A 140 12.44 29.97 -18.74
CA THR A 140 13.06 30.10 -20.07
C THR A 140 13.27 28.73 -20.72
N GLU A 141 13.53 28.71 -22.03
CA GLU A 141 13.83 27.47 -22.75
C GLU A 141 15.03 26.72 -22.16
N GLU A 142 16.10 27.44 -21.82
CA GLU A 142 17.30 26.87 -21.18
C GLU A 142 16.96 26.25 -19.81
N GLU A 143 16.12 26.92 -19.01
CA GLU A 143 15.69 26.38 -17.71
C GLU A 143 14.80 25.14 -17.87
N ARG A 144 13.95 25.10 -18.90
CA ARG A 144 13.12 23.92 -19.22
C ARG A 144 13.99 22.74 -19.65
N ILE A 145 14.95 22.96 -20.54
CA ILE A 145 15.92 21.93 -20.96
C ILE A 145 16.67 21.40 -19.75
N ASN A 146 17.24 22.29 -18.92
CA ASN A 146 17.94 21.90 -17.71
C ASN A 146 17.06 21.12 -16.72
N ALA A 147 15.77 21.46 -16.62
CA ALA A 147 14.82 20.74 -15.77
C ALA A 147 14.63 19.29 -16.26
N ILE A 148 14.49 19.07 -17.58
CA ILE A 148 14.38 17.72 -18.17
C ILE A 148 15.67 16.92 -17.89
N LEU A 149 16.85 17.51 -18.14
CA LEU A 149 18.13 16.84 -17.91
C LEU A 149 18.33 16.43 -16.45
N LYS A 150 18.00 17.33 -15.50
CA LYS A 150 18.09 17.05 -14.05
C LYS A 150 17.06 16.01 -13.60
N ALA A 151 15.88 16.02 -14.21
CA ALA A 151 14.83 15.06 -13.90
C ALA A 151 15.24 13.63 -14.25
N LYS A 152 16.17 13.41 -15.20
CA LYS A 152 16.55 12.08 -15.72
C LYS A 152 15.32 11.17 -15.91
N PRO A 153 14.38 11.57 -16.78
CA PRO A 153 13.14 10.84 -16.98
C PRO A 153 13.36 9.52 -17.71
N ASP A 154 12.44 8.58 -17.49
CA ASP A 154 12.22 7.41 -18.35
C ASP A 154 11.07 7.67 -19.35
N LEU A 155 10.23 8.66 -19.05
CA LEU A 155 9.09 9.08 -19.86
C LEU A 155 8.99 10.60 -19.92
N ILE A 156 8.79 11.16 -21.10
CA ILE A 156 8.26 12.52 -21.28
C ILE A 156 6.85 12.41 -21.84
N PHE A 157 5.85 12.84 -21.06
CA PHE A 157 4.46 12.83 -21.49
C PHE A 157 4.05 14.24 -21.91
N ILE A 158 3.97 14.45 -23.22
CA ILE A 158 3.53 15.68 -23.85
C ILE A 158 2.02 15.62 -24.07
N SER A 159 1.31 16.58 -23.48
CA SER A 159 -0.13 16.74 -23.60
C SER A 159 -0.48 18.19 -23.88
N GLY A 160 -1.67 18.43 -24.42
CA GLY A 160 -2.24 19.77 -24.52
C GLY A 160 -2.48 20.30 -25.92
N GLY A 161 -3.14 21.46 -25.94
CA GLY A 161 -3.97 21.88 -27.05
C GLY A 161 -5.25 21.05 -27.11
N THR A 162 -6.42 21.68 -27.08
CA THR A 162 -7.65 21.03 -27.56
C THR A 162 -7.50 20.75 -29.05
N ASP A 163 -8.32 19.85 -29.60
CA ASP A 163 -8.33 19.62 -31.04
C ASP A 163 -8.83 20.89 -31.74
N GLY A 164 -8.08 21.35 -32.74
CA GLY A 164 -8.27 22.68 -33.36
C GLY A 164 -7.83 23.88 -32.50
N GLY A 165 -7.19 23.65 -31.35
CA GLY A 165 -6.69 24.67 -30.43
C GLY A 165 -5.30 25.21 -30.77
N ASN A 166 -4.63 25.81 -29.77
CA ASN A 166 -3.33 26.47 -29.96
C ASN A 166 -2.19 25.46 -30.25
N GLN A 167 -1.70 25.49 -31.48
CA GLN A 167 -0.64 24.61 -31.95
C GLN A 167 0.78 25.12 -31.60
N ASN A 168 1.01 26.42 -31.71
CA ASN A 168 2.34 27.02 -31.55
C ASN A 168 2.93 26.77 -30.16
N ALA A 169 2.11 26.90 -29.11
CA ALA A 169 2.56 26.68 -27.74
C ALA A 169 2.96 25.21 -27.47
N VAL A 170 2.29 24.25 -28.11
CA VAL A 170 2.65 22.83 -28.01
C VAL A 170 3.98 22.59 -28.72
N LEU A 171 4.16 23.16 -29.91
CA LEU A 171 5.40 23.04 -30.68
C LEU A 171 6.60 23.69 -29.95
N GLU A 172 6.42 24.84 -29.30
CA GLU A 172 7.47 25.48 -28.49
C GLU A 172 7.99 24.54 -27.39
N LEU A 173 7.08 23.94 -26.61
CA LEU A 173 7.45 22.97 -25.57
C LEU A 173 8.06 21.69 -26.15
N THR A 174 7.58 21.27 -27.32
CA THR A 174 8.11 20.10 -28.04
C THR A 174 9.53 20.36 -28.52
N HIS A 175 9.85 21.56 -29.01
CA HIS A 175 11.21 21.95 -29.41
C HIS A 175 12.18 21.91 -28.23
N ALA A 176 11.80 22.51 -27.10
CA ALA A 176 12.62 22.44 -25.87
C ALA A 176 12.85 20.99 -25.43
N THR A 177 11.83 20.13 -25.58
CA THR A 177 11.96 18.69 -25.31
C THR A 177 12.94 18.03 -26.26
N GLY A 178 12.86 18.30 -27.57
CA GLY A 178 13.78 17.76 -28.58
C GLY A 178 15.24 18.14 -28.32
N LEU A 179 15.49 19.40 -27.96
CA LEU A 179 16.82 19.86 -27.58
C LEU A 179 17.35 19.14 -26.34
N ALA A 180 16.51 18.89 -25.33
CA ALA A 180 16.90 18.11 -24.16
C ALA A 180 17.25 16.66 -24.53
N LEU A 181 16.48 16.01 -25.41
CA LEU A 181 16.76 14.65 -25.90
C LEU A 181 18.11 14.55 -26.63
N MET A 182 18.46 15.56 -27.45
CA MET A 182 19.74 15.62 -28.15
C MET A 182 20.94 15.71 -27.19
N LEU A 183 20.75 16.29 -26.00
CA LEU A 183 21.78 16.44 -24.98
C LEU A 183 21.91 15.22 -24.06
N LEU A 184 20.90 14.33 -24.03
CA LEU A 184 20.95 13.10 -23.26
C LEU A 184 21.78 12.03 -23.99
N PRO A 185 22.60 11.24 -23.25
CA PRO A 185 23.24 10.04 -23.77
C PRO A 185 22.22 9.09 -24.41
N ASP A 186 22.60 8.40 -25.49
CA ASP A 186 21.70 7.51 -26.26
C ASP A 186 21.02 6.45 -25.37
N ASP A 187 21.73 5.91 -24.38
CA ASP A 187 21.27 4.90 -23.42
C ASP A 187 20.46 5.47 -22.24
N GLU A 188 20.43 6.80 -22.08
CA GLU A 188 19.63 7.50 -21.07
C GLU A 188 18.39 8.19 -21.65
N ARG A 189 18.12 8.06 -22.96
CA ARG A 189 17.00 8.78 -23.58
C ARG A 189 15.65 8.18 -23.17
N PRO A 190 14.68 9.01 -22.70
CA PRO A 190 13.37 8.54 -22.30
C PRO A 190 12.51 8.14 -23.50
N ASN A 191 11.46 7.37 -23.22
CA ASN A 191 10.31 7.25 -24.12
C ASN A 191 9.53 8.58 -24.15
N VAL A 192 8.89 8.90 -25.27
CA VAL A 192 8.00 10.04 -25.38
C VAL A 192 6.58 9.55 -25.64
N LEU A 193 5.61 10.02 -24.86
CA LEU A 193 4.18 9.84 -25.15
C LEU A 193 3.58 11.18 -25.55
N TYR A 194 3.02 11.25 -26.75
CA TYR A 194 2.23 12.38 -27.21
C TYR A 194 0.73 12.06 -27.15
N ALA A 195 -0.04 12.88 -26.43
CA ALA A 195 -1.50 12.79 -26.39
C ALA A 195 -2.15 14.19 -26.37
N GLY A 196 -1.70 15.07 -27.26
CA GLY A 196 -2.23 16.42 -27.46
C GLY A 196 -3.05 16.55 -28.74
N ASN A 197 -3.16 17.78 -29.25
CA ASN A 197 -3.86 18.13 -30.50
C ASN A 197 -3.51 17.16 -31.64
N GLU A 198 -4.52 16.46 -32.17
CA GLU A 198 -4.34 15.39 -33.16
C GLU A 198 -3.57 15.81 -34.43
N VAL A 199 -3.73 17.06 -34.87
CA VAL A 199 -3.10 17.58 -36.10
C VAL A 199 -1.58 17.69 -35.96
N LEU A 200 -1.07 17.79 -34.73
CA LEU A 200 0.35 17.91 -34.47
C LEU A 200 1.07 16.57 -34.31
N ALA A 201 0.35 15.45 -34.26
CA ALA A 201 0.94 14.13 -33.98
C ALA A 201 2.12 13.82 -34.92
N ASP A 202 1.92 13.92 -36.23
CA ASP A 202 2.97 13.64 -37.24
C ASP A 202 4.16 14.59 -37.12
N THR A 203 3.91 15.85 -36.75
CA THR A 203 4.96 16.85 -36.58
C THR A 203 5.80 16.56 -35.33
N VAL A 204 5.15 16.20 -34.23
CA VAL A 204 5.83 15.81 -32.98
C VAL A 204 6.66 14.55 -33.18
N VAL A 205 6.11 13.54 -33.87
CA VAL A 205 6.87 12.33 -34.24
C VAL A 205 8.09 12.71 -35.07
N GLY A 206 7.92 13.52 -36.11
CA GLY A 206 9.01 13.98 -36.97
C GLY A 206 10.12 14.73 -36.23
N LEU A 207 9.79 15.47 -35.18
CA LEU A 207 10.76 16.24 -34.38
C LEU A 207 11.55 15.39 -33.38
N LEU A 208 10.98 14.28 -32.90
CA LEU A 208 11.52 13.56 -31.73
C LEU A 208 11.99 12.13 -32.02
N GLN A 209 11.51 11.49 -33.09
CA GLN A 209 11.78 10.07 -33.37
C GLN A 209 13.26 9.71 -33.58
N ASP A 210 14.08 10.67 -34.03
CA ASP A 210 15.52 10.47 -34.21
C ASP A 210 16.28 10.37 -32.88
N HIS A 211 15.64 10.79 -31.78
CA HIS A 211 16.24 10.82 -30.44
C HIS A 211 15.41 10.09 -29.38
N ALA A 212 14.22 9.57 -29.68
CA ALA A 212 13.44 8.81 -28.72
C ALA A 212 12.44 7.88 -29.40
N SER A 213 12.02 6.83 -28.68
CA SER A 213 10.82 6.07 -29.07
C SER A 213 9.58 6.92 -28.78
N VAL A 214 8.84 7.29 -29.82
CA VAL A 214 7.65 8.15 -29.72
C VAL A 214 6.38 7.30 -29.84
N PHE A 215 5.56 7.34 -28.80
CA PHE A 215 4.23 6.75 -28.74
C PHE A 215 3.18 7.86 -28.94
N VAL A 216 2.10 7.54 -29.64
CA VAL A 216 1.03 8.49 -29.94
C VAL A 216 -0.31 7.93 -29.48
N ALA A 217 -1.03 8.71 -28.69
CA ALA A 217 -2.39 8.43 -28.28
C ALA A 217 -3.34 9.55 -28.74
N SER A 218 -4.64 9.25 -28.83
CA SER A 218 -5.65 10.30 -29.00
C SER A 218 -5.54 11.34 -27.88
N ASN A 219 -5.91 12.58 -28.21
CA ASN A 219 -5.85 13.70 -27.27
C ASN A 219 -6.55 13.36 -25.95
N VAL A 220 -5.84 13.53 -24.82
CA VAL A 220 -6.44 13.29 -23.48
C VAL A 220 -7.51 14.32 -23.13
N ARG A 221 -7.48 15.48 -23.79
CA ARG A 221 -8.42 16.59 -23.62
C ARG A 221 -8.80 17.20 -24.98
N PRO A 222 -9.58 16.48 -25.82
CA PRO A 222 -10.03 16.96 -27.13
C PRO A 222 -10.78 18.30 -27.05
N ASP A 223 -11.64 18.44 -26.04
CA ASP A 223 -12.38 19.66 -25.70
C ASP A 223 -12.10 20.05 -24.24
N VAL A 224 -12.26 21.33 -23.91
CA VAL A 224 -12.10 21.83 -22.53
C VAL A 224 -12.97 21.07 -21.52
N ASN A 225 -14.13 20.54 -21.94
CA ASN A 225 -15.07 19.82 -21.10
C ASN A 225 -15.06 18.30 -21.29
N GLU A 226 -14.30 17.76 -22.24
CA GLU A 226 -14.27 16.33 -22.57
C GLU A 226 -12.90 15.73 -22.28
N GLU A 227 -12.85 14.73 -21.38
CA GLU A 227 -11.62 14.00 -21.03
C GLU A 227 -11.65 12.58 -21.61
N LYS A 228 -10.58 12.16 -22.30
CA LYS A 228 -10.45 10.83 -22.93
C LYS A 228 -9.11 10.17 -22.58
N LEU A 229 -9.10 9.35 -21.52
CA LEU A 229 -7.85 8.75 -21.01
C LEU A 229 -7.53 7.35 -21.58
N GLY A 230 -8.48 6.74 -22.30
CA GLY A 230 -8.41 5.32 -22.66
C GLY A 230 -7.19 4.95 -23.52
N THR A 231 -6.97 5.67 -24.61
CA THR A 231 -5.85 5.44 -25.54
C THR A 231 -4.51 5.74 -24.89
N ALA A 232 -4.40 6.84 -24.15
CA ALA A 232 -3.18 7.18 -23.41
C ALA A 232 -2.80 6.08 -22.40
N ARG A 233 -3.76 5.45 -21.72
CA ARG A 233 -3.50 4.33 -20.80
C ARG A 233 -3.03 3.06 -21.51
N VAL A 234 -3.50 2.80 -22.74
CA VAL A 234 -2.99 1.69 -23.56
C VAL A 234 -1.54 1.97 -23.95
N GLU A 235 -1.24 3.17 -24.45
CA GLU A 235 0.14 3.53 -24.81
C GLU A 235 1.08 3.58 -23.60
N LEU A 236 0.60 3.97 -22.42
CA LEU A 236 1.39 3.90 -21.19
C LEU A 236 1.78 2.46 -20.81
N ALA A 237 0.96 1.46 -21.15
CA ALA A 237 1.34 0.06 -20.98
C ALA A 237 2.43 -0.37 -21.98
N ASN A 238 2.41 0.15 -23.21
CA ASN A 238 3.46 -0.06 -24.19
C ASN A 238 4.78 0.62 -23.78
N VAL A 239 4.70 1.87 -23.28
CA VAL A 239 5.83 2.59 -22.68
C VAL A 239 6.41 1.80 -21.50
N TYR A 240 5.55 1.27 -20.62
CA TYR A 240 5.98 0.44 -19.51
C TYR A 240 6.70 -0.82 -20.00
N SER A 241 6.15 -1.52 -21.00
CA SER A 241 6.78 -2.70 -21.59
C SER A 241 8.16 -2.37 -22.18
N ASN A 242 8.29 -1.30 -22.96
CA ASN A 242 9.57 -0.85 -23.51
C ASN A 242 10.57 -0.50 -22.39
N PHE A 243 10.12 0.20 -21.35
CA PHE A 243 10.95 0.48 -20.17
C PHE A 243 11.46 -0.80 -19.48
N MET A 244 10.65 -1.85 -19.40
CA MET A 244 11.07 -3.13 -18.82
C MET A 244 12.19 -3.79 -19.62
N THR A 245 12.11 -3.71 -20.97
CA THR A 245 13.14 -4.25 -21.88
C THR A 245 14.46 -3.48 -21.83
N SER A 246 14.42 -2.20 -21.47
CA SER A 246 15.64 -1.38 -21.35
C SER A 246 16.36 -1.54 -20.01
N GLN A 247 15.76 -2.23 -19.03
CA GLN A 247 16.42 -2.48 -17.75
C GLN A 247 17.51 -3.56 -17.88
N PRO A 248 18.56 -3.54 -17.02
CA PRO A 248 19.59 -4.57 -16.99
C PRO A 248 19.08 -5.88 -16.32
N VAL A 249 17.94 -6.39 -16.78
CA VAL A 249 17.27 -7.59 -16.29
C VAL A 249 16.91 -8.45 -17.50
N GLY A 250 17.38 -9.70 -17.51
CA GLY A 250 17.07 -10.66 -18.56
C GLY A 250 15.62 -11.13 -18.56
N GLY A 251 15.14 -11.53 -19.74
CA GLY A 251 13.93 -12.33 -19.89
C GLY A 251 12.62 -11.57 -20.13
N PHE A 252 12.54 -10.27 -19.83
CA PHE A 252 11.32 -9.50 -20.12
C PHE A 252 11.02 -9.40 -21.62
N ASP A 253 12.05 -9.33 -22.47
CA ASP A 253 11.90 -9.36 -23.93
C ASP A 253 11.15 -10.62 -24.39
N GLN A 254 11.49 -11.78 -23.82
CA GLN A 254 10.86 -13.06 -24.13
C GLN A 254 9.39 -13.07 -23.69
N VAL A 255 9.11 -12.61 -22.47
CA VAL A 255 7.74 -12.54 -21.93
C VAL A 255 6.87 -11.60 -22.76
N ILE A 256 7.39 -10.43 -23.12
CA ILE A 256 6.69 -9.44 -23.96
C ILE A 256 6.44 -10.01 -25.35
N SER A 257 7.42 -10.68 -25.94
CA SER A 257 7.28 -11.32 -27.26
C SER A 257 6.16 -12.37 -27.24
N LEU A 258 6.18 -13.27 -26.26
CA LEU A 258 5.15 -14.30 -26.09
C LEU A 258 3.75 -13.72 -25.89
N SER A 259 3.61 -12.74 -24.98
CA SER A 259 2.32 -12.10 -24.69
C SER A 259 1.78 -11.35 -25.92
N SER A 260 2.66 -10.65 -26.65
CA SER A 260 2.28 -9.88 -27.84
C SER A 260 1.90 -10.78 -29.02
N GLU A 261 2.68 -11.84 -29.28
CA GLU A 261 2.43 -12.78 -30.37
C GLU A 261 1.14 -13.59 -30.15
N LEU A 262 0.89 -14.06 -28.93
CA LEU A 262 -0.21 -14.99 -28.64
C LEU A 262 -1.50 -14.29 -28.15
N SER A 263 -1.42 -13.06 -27.66
CA SER A 263 -2.59 -12.33 -27.15
C SER A 263 -2.74 -10.90 -27.69
N GLY A 264 -1.80 -10.41 -28.49
CA GLY A 264 -1.86 -9.04 -29.04
C GLY A 264 -1.64 -7.95 -27.99
N ILE A 265 -1.13 -8.29 -26.81
CA ILE A 265 -0.88 -7.34 -25.71
C ILE A 265 0.50 -7.60 -25.09
N GLY A 266 1.23 -6.53 -24.76
CA GLY A 266 2.49 -6.62 -24.01
C GLY A 266 2.29 -6.95 -22.53
N ILE A 267 3.28 -6.60 -21.71
CA ILE A 267 3.14 -6.70 -20.25
C ILE A 267 2.27 -5.55 -19.74
N VAL A 268 1.18 -5.88 -19.06
CA VAL A 268 0.30 -4.88 -18.45
C VAL A 268 0.81 -4.53 -17.05
N PRO A 269 0.91 -3.24 -16.67
CA PRO A 269 1.16 -2.88 -15.28
C PRO A 269 0.11 -3.53 -14.35
N THR A 270 0.56 -4.20 -13.28
CA THR A 270 -0.36 -4.93 -12.37
C THR A 270 -1.47 -4.03 -11.82
N ALA A 271 -1.12 -2.79 -11.44
CA ALA A 271 -2.08 -1.80 -10.97
C ALA A 271 -3.11 -1.39 -12.05
N GLN A 272 -2.74 -1.41 -13.33
CA GLN A 272 -3.64 -1.14 -14.44
C GLN A 272 -4.61 -2.31 -14.66
N GLY A 273 -4.13 -3.55 -14.57
CA GLY A 273 -4.97 -4.74 -14.53
C GLY A 273 -6.00 -4.66 -13.40
N VAL A 274 -5.55 -4.35 -12.18
CA VAL A 274 -6.45 -4.13 -11.03
C VAL A 274 -7.48 -3.03 -11.30
N ALA A 275 -7.05 -1.87 -11.83
CA ALA A 275 -7.96 -0.78 -12.16
C ALA A 275 -9.01 -1.17 -13.19
N ASN A 276 -8.64 -1.95 -14.20
CA ASN A 276 -9.57 -2.45 -15.20
C ASN A 276 -10.61 -3.40 -14.58
N MET A 277 -10.18 -4.32 -13.71
CA MET A 277 -11.08 -5.26 -13.06
C MET A 277 -12.00 -4.58 -12.04
N VAL A 278 -11.48 -3.64 -11.24
CA VAL A 278 -12.29 -2.86 -10.28
C VAL A 278 -13.32 -2.00 -11.00
N ARG A 279 -12.96 -1.39 -12.15
CA ARG A 279 -13.92 -0.70 -13.03
C ARG A 279 -15.03 -1.63 -13.49
N PHE A 280 -14.65 -2.79 -14.01
CA PHE A 280 -15.57 -3.80 -14.52
C PHE A 280 -16.57 -4.24 -13.44
N LEU A 281 -16.07 -4.58 -12.24
CA LEU A 281 -16.92 -4.90 -11.10
C LEU A 281 -17.84 -3.74 -10.70
N GLY A 282 -17.33 -2.50 -10.73
CA GLY A 282 -18.13 -1.30 -10.46
C GLY A 282 -19.25 -1.08 -11.47
N GLU A 283 -19.04 -1.43 -12.74
CA GLU A 283 -20.04 -1.32 -13.81
C GLU A 283 -21.18 -2.35 -13.68
N LEU A 284 -20.91 -3.50 -13.07
CA LEU A 284 -21.93 -4.52 -12.76
C LEU A 284 -22.87 -4.10 -11.61
N LEU A 285 -22.45 -3.11 -10.81
CA LEU A 285 -23.23 -2.63 -9.66
C LEU A 285 -24.25 -1.56 -10.08
N GLN A 286 -25.42 -1.58 -9.44
CA GLN A 286 -26.44 -0.55 -9.68
C GLN A 286 -25.96 0.83 -9.20
N LYS A 287 -26.34 1.88 -9.92
CA LYS A 287 -26.02 3.27 -9.54
C LYS A 287 -26.53 3.58 -8.13
N GLY A 288 -25.72 4.24 -7.31
CA GLY A 288 -26.05 4.54 -5.90
C GLY A 288 -25.95 3.35 -4.93
N SER A 289 -25.37 2.23 -5.37
CA SER A 289 -25.02 1.12 -4.48
C SER A 289 -23.63 1.32 -3.84
N ALA A 290 -23.19 0.35 -3.03
CA ALA A 290 -21.84 0.37 -2.46
C ALA A 290 -20.80 0.26 -3.59
N GLY A 291 -19.66 0.93 -3.45
CA GLY A 291 -18.56 0.83 -4.43
C GLY A 291 -17.76 -0.45 -4.31
N VAL A 292 -16.76 -0.61 -5.18
CA VAL A 292 -15.76 -1.68 -5.11
C VAL A 292 -14.46 -1.11 -4.56
N LEU A 293 -13.77 -1.84 -3.69
CA LEU A 293 -12.44 -1.48 -3.20
C LEU A 293 -11.48 -2.65 -3.38
N HIS A 294 -10.30 -2.35 -3.90
CA HIS A 294 -9.15 -3.24 -3.93
C HIS A 294 -7.97 -2.57 -3.23
N VAL A 295 -7.26 -3.30 -2.36
CA VAL A 295 -6.01 -2.83 -1.78
C VAL A 295 -4.96 -3.93 -1.85
N ASP A 296 -3.78 -3.60 -2.34
CA ASP A 296 -2.62 -4.49 -2.37
C ASP A 296 -1.47 -3.87 -1.59
N ILE A 297 -0.85 -4.64 -0.70
CA ILE A 297 0.39 -4.25 -0.01
C ILE A 297 1.49 -5.22 -0.46
N GLY A 298 2.27 -4.77 -1.43
CA GLY A 298 3.43 -5.48 -1.92
C GLY A 298 4.69 -5.25 -1.08
N SER A 299 5.79 -5.86 -1.53
CA SER A 299 7.10 -5.68 -0.92
C SER A 299 7.69 -4.29 -1.23
N THR A 300 7.41 -3.77 -2.44
CA THR A 300 7.93 -2.48 -2.92
C THR A 300 6.81 -1.44 -3.01
N THR A 301 5.66 -1.83 -3.54
CA THR A 301 4.57 -0.91 -3.88
C THR A 301 3.31 -1.29 -3.12
N SER A 302 2.50 -0.30 -2.76
CA SER A 302 1.15 -0.50 -2.27
C SER A 302 0.17 0.23 -3.17
N THR A 303 -0.96 -0.40 -3.46
CA THR A 303 -2.00 0.14 -4.34
C THR A 303 -3.35 0.14 -3.64
N LEU A 304 -4.13 1.20 -3.86
CA LEU A 304 -5.52 1.28 -3.47
C LEU A 304 -6.33 1.72 -4.68
N VAL A 305 -7.29 0.91 -5.08
CA VAL A 305 -8.11 1.15 -6.26
C VAL A 305 -9.57 1.00 -5.87
N SER A 306 -10.40 1.95 -6.28
CA SER A 306 -11.81 1.98 -5.93
C SER A 306 -12.65 2.37 -7.13
N SER A 307 -13.89 1.88 -7.17
CA SER A 307 -14.87 2.34 -8.14
C SER A 307 -16.20 2.72 -7.52
N PHE A 308 -16.71 3.88 -7.93
CA PHE A 308 -18.03 4.42 -7.59
C PHE A 308 -18.67 5.01 -8.84
N ASP A 309 -19.94 4.71 -9.08
CA ASP A 309 -20.70 5.26 -10.21
C ASP A 309 -19.93 5.19 -11.55
N LYS A 310 -19.23 4.06 -11.77
CA LYS A 310 -18.37 3.76 -12.94
C LYS A 310 -17.09 4.59 -13.05
N GLN A 311 -16.81 5.47 -12.10
CA GLN A 311 -15.54 6.18 -12.00
C GLN A 311 -14.53 5.33 -11.23
N VAL A 312 -13.27 5.35 -11.64
CA VAL A 312 -12.18 4.62 -11.00
C VAL A 312 -11.20 5.62 -10.39
N ASN A 313 -10.91 5.45 -9.11
CA ASN A 313 -9.87 6.19 -8.42
C ASN A 313 -8.78 5.20 -7.99
N SER A 314 -7.53 5.51 -8.32
CA SER A 314 -6.38 4.72 -7.91
C SER A 314 -5.34 5.58 -7.20
N THR A 315 -4.73 5.02 -6.17
CA THR A 315 -3.56 5.56 -5.47
C THR A 315 -2.49 4.48 -5.49
N ILE A 316 -1.31 4.81 -6.03
CA ILE A 316 -0.15 3.92 -6.10
C ILE A 316 0.97 4.60 -5.32
N ARG A 317 1.57 3.90 -4.38
CA ARG A 317 2.69 4.38 -3.55
C ARG A 317 3.83 3.39 -3.62
N SER A 318 4.89 3.75 -4.34
CA SER A 318 6.11 2.96 -4.53
C SER A 318 7.12 3.09 -3.39
N ASP A 319 6.89 4.04 -2.50
CA ASP A 319 7.62 4.27 -1.27
C ASP A 319 6.96 3.58 -0.06
N LEU A 320 5.80 2.94 -0.26
CA LEU A 320 5.07 2.18 0.76
C LEU A 320 5.05 0.68 0.40
N GLY A 321 5.72 -0.15 1.18
CA GLY A 321 5.75 -1.60 1.02
C GLY A 321 6.34 -2.31 2.23
N LEU A 322 6.10 -3.62 2.37
CA LEU A 322 6.48 -4.41 3.54
C LEU A 322 7.77 -5.25 3.35
N GLY A 323 8.55 -4.97 2.32
CA GLY A 323 9.87 -5.58 2.14
C GLY A 323 10.88 -4.58 1.62
N HIS A 324 11.09 -4.51 0.31
CA HIS A 324 12.11 -3.61 -0.28
C HIS A 324 11.92 -2.14 0.10
N SER A 325 10.67 -1.67 0.19
CA SER A 325 10.35 -0.27 0.52
C SER A 325 10.05 -0.07 2.02
N LEU A 326 10.42 -1.01 2.90
CA LEU A 326 10.04 -0.92 4.30
C LEU A 326 10.74 0.22 5.05
N LEU A 327 11.98 0.57 4.68
CA LEU A 327 12.67 1.74 5.26
C LEU A 327 11.97 3.05 4.91
N THR A 328 11.63 3.24 3.62
CA THR A 328 10.88 4.43 3.18
C THR A 328 9.48 4.45 3.78
N THR A 329 8.86 3.29 3.96
CA THR A 329 7.57 3.15 4.65
C THR A 329 7.64 3.70 6.07
N LEU A 330 8.63 3.29 6.86
CA LEU A 330 8.79 3.80 8.23
C LEU A 330 9.13 5.29 8.26
N ALA A 331 9.86 5.80 7.26
CA ALA A 331 10.14 7.23 7.15
C ALA A 331 8.90 8.07 6.81
N VAL A 332 7.92 7.49 6.09
CA VAL A 332 6.68 8.18 5.69
C VAL A 332 5.60 8.06 6.76
N LEU A 333 5.51 6.92 7.45
CA LEU A 333 4.53 6.69 8.48
C LEU A 333 4.90 7.41 9.78
N ASN A 334 3.88 7.79 10.56
CA ASN A 334 4.10 8.22 11.92
C ASN A 334 4.34 6.98 12.81
N ILE A 335 5.51 6.91 13.45
CA ILE A 335 5.94 5.75 14.24
C ILE A 335 5.01 5.48 15.43
N GLU A 336 4.53 6.52 16.12
CA GLU A 336 3.60 6.36 17.25
C GLU A 336 2.28 5.71 16.82
N ASN A 337 1.81 5.99 15.60
CA ASN A 337 0.64 5.35 15.02
C ASN A 337 0.87 3.88 14.68
N VAL A 338 2.10 3.45 14.41
CA VAL A 338 2.44 2.04 14.25
C VAL A 338 2.48 1.36 15.61
N LEU A 339 3.25 1.93 16.56
CA LEU A 339 3.45 1.36 17.89
C LEU A 339 2.15 1.17 18.67
N ARG A 340 1.14 2.02 18.46
CA ARG A 340 -0.16 1.90 19.15
C ARG A 340 -0.86 0.56 18.92
N TRP A 341 -0.61 -0.12 17.80
CA TRP A 341 -1.24 -1.39 17.46
C TRP A 341 -0.60 -2.59 18.14
N LEU A 342 0.63 -2.44 18.63
CA LEU A 342 1.38 -3.55 19.20
C LEU A 342 0.82 -3.94 20.56
N PRO A 343 0.60 -5.24 20.82
CA PRO A 343 0.12 -5.72 22.11
C PRO A 343 1.19 -5.69 23.21
N PHE A 344 2.45 -5.35 22.89
CA PHE A 344 3.59 -5.32 23.80
C PHE A 344 4.29 -3.97 23.74
N ALA A 345 5.14 -3.68 24.74
CA ALA A 345 6.00 -2.50 24.71
C ALA A 345 7.04 -2.66 23.60
N ALA A 346 7.14 -1.64 22.76
CA ALA A 346 8.14 -1.52 21.71
C ALA A 346 8.47 -0.03 21.52
N ASN A 347 9.67 0.24 21.02
CA ASN A 347 10.13 1.56 20.66
C ASN A 347 10.38 1.67 19.15
N GLU A 348 10.87 2.83 18.73
CA GLU A 348 11.22 3.07 17.33
C GLU A 348 12.36 2.14 16.84
N ASP A 349 13.37 1.87 17.69
CA ASP A 349 14.49 0.98 17.35
C ASP A 349 14.03 -0.44 17.03
N ASP A 350 13.02 -0.97 17.74
CA ASP A 350 12.43 -2.27 17.44
C ASP A 350 11.90 -2.35 16.00
N LEU A 351 11.24 -1.28 15.52
CA LEU A 351 10.67 -1.23 14.18
C LEU A 351 11.78 -1.10 13.13
N TRP A 352 12.78 -0.23 13.37
CA TRP A 352 13.91 -0.07 12.45
C TRP A 352 14.77 -1.34 12.36
N ASN A 353 15.04 -2.00 13.49
CA ASN A 353 15.78 -3.28 13.51
C ASN A 353 15.04 -4.36 12.72
N TYR A 354 13.71 -4.43 12.85
CA TYR A 354 12.89 -5.31 12.03
C TYR A 354 13.02 -4.96 10.54
N ALA A 355 12.88 -3.67 10.21
CA ALA A 355 12.92 -3.19 8.84
C ALA A 355 14.26 -3.43 8.15
N TYR A 356 15.39 -3.18 8.81
CA TYR A 356 16.72 -3.44 8.26
C TYR A 356 16.90 -4.92 7.91
N ASN A 357 16.51 -5.83 8.79
CA ASN A 357 16.59 -7.27 8.52
C ASN A 357 15.67 -7.68 7.36
N LYS A 358 14.43 -7.18 7.35
CA LYS A 358 13.45 -7.50 6.32
C LYS A 358 13.86 -6.99 4.93
N VAL A 359 14.48 -5.81 4.84
CA VAL A 359 14.93 -5.23 3.55
C VAL A 359 16.11 -6.00 2.96
N LEU A 360 17.01 -6.52 3.81
CA LEU A 360 18.08 -7.41 3.37
C LEU A 360 17.54 -8.75 2.84
N MET A 361 16.46 -9.24 3.44
CA MET A 361 15.86 -10.54 3.11
C MET A 361 14.33 -10.42 2.88
N PRO A 362 13.89 -9.74 1.80
CA PRO A 362 12.48 -9.37 1.59
C PRO A 362 11.55 -10.55 1.32
N THR A 363 12.12 -11.73 1.06
CA THR A 363 11.42 -13.00 0.87
C THR A 363 11.11 -13.72 2.17
N THR A 364 11.66 -13.28 3.31
CA THR A 364 11.38 -13.90 4.61
C THR A 364 9.94 -13.65 5.03
N ILE A 365 9.38 -14.60 5.75
CA ILE A 365 8.11 -14.43 6.48
C ILE A 365 8.43 -14.11 7.95
N PRO A 366 7.50 -13.50 8.71
CA PRO A 366 7.63 -13.37 10.15
C PRO A 366 7.99 -14.71 10.80
N GLN A 367 9.12 -14.75 11.51
CA GLN A 367 9.59 -15.97 12.19
C GLN A 367 8.98 -16.12 13.57
N THR A 368 8.74 -14.98 14.23
CA THR A 368 8.09 -14.93 15.53
C THR A 368 6.74 -14.22 15.45
N MET A 369 5.96 -14.40 16.50
CA MET A 369 4.70 -13.69 16.64
C MET A 369 4.90 -12.18 16.87
N ARG A 370 6.02 -11.78 17.48
CA ARG A 370 6.41 -10.37 17.62
C ARG A 370 6.57 -9.74 16.24
N ASP A 371 7.30 -10.41 15.35
CA ASP A 371 7.51 -10.00 13.96
C ASP A 371 6.19 -9.86 13.21
N LEU A 372 5.30 -10.87 13.36
CA LEU A 372 3.99 -10.85 12.69
C LEU A 372 3.15 -9.66 13.15
N MET A 373 3.16 -9.36 14.46
CA MET A 373 2.44 -8.21 15.01
C MET A 373 3.03 -6.87 14.55
N ILE A 374 4.37 -6.79 14.37
CA ILE A 374 5.05 -5.63 13.78
C ILE A 374 4.60 -5.43 12.33
N GLU A 375 4.70 -6.46 11.48
CA GLU A 375 4.28 -6.34 10.08
C GLU A 375 2.80 -5.99 9.94
N GLN A 376 1.93 -6.62 10.74
CA GLN A 376 0.50 -6.31 10.71
C GLN A 376 0.18 -4.93 11.28
N ALA A 377 0.97 -4.38 12.21
CA ALA A 377 0.83 -3.00 12.67
C ALA A 377 1.18 -2.01 11.56
N ILE A 378 2.28 -2.26 10.84
CA ILE A 378 2.71 -1.43 9.71
C ILE A 378 1.70 -1.54 8.57
N ALA A 379 1.20 -2.74 8.25
CA ALA A 379 0.16 -2.96 7.24
C ALA A 379 -1.12 -2.14 7.52
N ARG A 380 -1.58 -2.08 8.79
CA ARG A 380 -2.71 -1.23 9.18
C ARG A 380 -2.45 0.23 8.85
N GLU A 381 -1.27 0.74 9.18
CA GLU A 381 -0.92 2.14 8.94
C GLU A 381 -0.70 2.47 7.47
N ILE A 382 -0.16 1.54 6.66
CA ILE A 382 -0.10 1.68 5.20
C ILE A 382 -1.52 1.85 4.63
N ILE A 383 -2.46 0.95 4.99
CA ILE A 383 -3.84 1.04 4.51
C ILE A 383 -4.48 2.37 4.93
N ARG A 384 -4.32 2.76 6.20
CA ARG A 384 -4.86 4.04 6.70
C ARG A 384 -4.28 5.23 5.95
N TYR A 385 -2.99 5.19 5.65
CA TYR A 385 -2.32 6.22 4.85
C TYR A 385 -2.91 6.31 3.44
N LEU A 386 -3.06 5.17 2.75
CA LEU A 386 -3.67 5.10 1.41
C LEU A 386 -5.11 5.59 1.40
N VAL A 387 -5.91 5.15 2.38
CA VAL A 387 -7.31 5.56 2.55
C VAL A 387 -7.40 7.07 2.73
N ASN A 388 -6.56 7.67 3.58
CA ASN A 388 -6.53 9.11 3.80
C ASN A 388 -6.19 9.87 2.50
N GLY A 389 -5.21 9.39 1.72
CA GLY A 389 -4.86 9.97 0.42
C GLY A 389 -6.00 9.90 -0.60
N ALA A 390 -6.82 8.85 -0.55
CA ALA A 390 -7.91 8.62 -1.50
C ALA A 390 -9.22 9.38 -1.17
N GLN A 391 -9.39 9.91 0.04
CA GLN A 391 -10.64 10.56 0.49
C GLN A 391 -11.12 11.69 -0.44
N ALA A 392 -10.19 12.45 -1.04
CA ALA A 392 -10.55 13.53 -1.96
C ALA A 392 -11.30 13.01 -3.18
N GLY A 393 -10.92 11.84 -3.71
CA GLY A 393 -11.58 11.18 -4.85
C GLY A 393 -12.92 10.53 -4.50
N TRP A 394 -13.26 10.44 -3.21
CA TRP A 394 -14.48 9.81 -2.72
C TRP A 394 -15.55 10.79 -2.23
N ARG A 395 -15.33 12.11 -2.33
CA ARG A 395 -16.24 13.14 -1.79
C ARG A 395 -17.68 13.03 -2.28
N HIS A 396 -17.89 12.53 -3.50
CA HIS A 396 -19.25 12.33 -4.03
C HIS A 396 -19.94 11.06 -3.49
N ALA A 397 -19.16 10.13 -2.95
CA ALA A 397 -19.62 8.81 -2.47
C ALA A 397 -19.62 8.68 -0.93
N ALA A 398 -19.05 9.65 -0.21
CA ALA A 398 -18.96 9.67 1.25
C ALA A 398 -19.68 10.88 1.87
N GLU A 399 -20.33 10.66 3.02
CA GLU A 399 -20.65 11.76 3.95
C GLU A 399 -19.34 12.27 4.57
N ASP A 400 -19.29 13.57 4.91
CA ASP A 400 -18.09 14.24 5.44
C ASP A 400 -17.37 13.40 6.54
N GLY A 401 -16.13 13.01 6.23
CA GLY A 401 -15.23 12.31 7.15
C GLY A 401 -15.51 10.81 7.36
N LYS A 402 -16.42 10.18 6.61
CA LYS A 402 -16.68 8.73 6.68
C LYS A 402 -16.16 7.97 5.47
N LEU A 403 -15.80 6.71 5.68
CA LEU A 403 -15.51 5.79 4.58
C LEU A 403 -16.81 5.50 3.81
N PRO A 404 -16.81 5.53 2.47
CA PRO A 404 -17.95 5.07 1.69
C PRO A 404 -18.30 3.60 1.98
N ALA A 405 -19.52 3.20 1.63
CA ALA A 405 -19.87 1.78 1.64
C ALA A 405 -19.18 1.06 0.48
N PHE A 406 -18.44 -0.01 0.79
CA PHE A 406 -17.79 -0.86 -0.21
C PHE A 406 -18.29 -2.30 -0.13
N ARG A 407 -18.69 -2.88 -1.28
CA ARG A 407 -19.09 -4.28 -1.47
C ARG A 407 -18.81 -4.69 -2.93
N PRO A 408 -17.74 -5.45 -3.23
CA PRO A 408 -16.79 -6.07 -2.30
C PRO A 408 -15.64 -5.15 -1.85
N ILE A 409 -14.96 -5.55 -0.77
CA ILE A 409 -13.59 -5.15 -0.44
C ILE A 409 -12.70 -6.35 -0.71
N ILE A 410 -11.74 -6.19 -1.62
CA ILE A 410 -10.78 -7.21 -2.03
C ILE A 410 -9.40 -6.76 -1.54
N VAL A 411 -8.65 -7.63 -0.90
CA VAL A 411 -7.28 -7.33 -0.48
C VAL A 411 -6.25 -8.32 -1.02
N ALA A 412 -5.07 -7.84 -1.36
CA ALA A 412 -3.96 -8.61 -1.89
C ALA A 412 -2.66 -8.29 -1.15
N GLY A 413 -1.62 -9.08 -1.42
CA GLY A 413 -0.31 -8.92 -0.80
C GLY A 413 -0.11 -9.87 0.38
N ALA A 414 1.08 -10.47 0.47
CA ALA A 414 1.36 -11.63 1.32
C ALA A 414 1.03 -11.39 2.81
N THR A 415 1.31 -10.20 3.35
CA THR A 415 0.97 -9.88 4.76
C THR A 415 -0.54 -9.90 5.03
N LEU A 416 -1.36 -9.62 4.02
CA LEU A 416 -2.81 -9.69 4.11
C LEU A 416 -3.33 -11.09 3.80
N THR A 417 -2.78 -11.76 2.78
CA THR A 417 -3.31 -13.02 2.24
C THR A 417 -2.81 -14.25 2.99
N ASP A 418 -1.62 -14.21 3.57
CA ASP A 418 -0.91 -15.37 4.14
C ASP A 418 -0.87 -15.33 5.67
N ALA A 419 -1.80 -14.59 6.30
CA ALA A 419 -1.91 -14.59 7.75
C ALA A 419 -2.21 -16.02 8.28
N PRO A 420 -1.82 -16.36 9.53
CA PRO A 420 -1.97 -17.72 10.06
C PRO A 420 -3.42 -18.26 10.07
N HIS A 421 -4.42 -17.38 9.99
CA HIS A 421 -5.82 -17.73 9.92
C HIS A 421 -6.62 -16.63 9.20
N HIS A 422 -7.58 -16.99 8.35
CA HIS A 422 -8.40 -16.03 7.59
C HIS A 422 -9.21 -15.06 8.47
N GLY A 423 -9.61 -15.50 9.67
CA GLY A 423 -10.22 -14.61 10.68
C GLY A 423 -9.29 -13.48 11.16
N VAL A 424 -7.98 -13.72 11.19
CA VAL A 424 -6.96 -12.70 11.53
C VAL A 424 -6.84 -11.69 10.39
N THR A 425 -6.81 -12.16 9.13
CA THR A 425 -6.89 -11.28 7.95
C THR A 425 -8.14 -10.43 7.99
N ALA A 426 -9.31 -11.02 8.26
CA ALA A 426 -10.56 -10.27 8.36
C ALA A 426 -10.49 -9.19 9.46
N MET A 427 -9.95 -9.52 10.64
CA MET A 427 -9.73 -8.55 11.71
C MET A 427 -8.77 -7.43 11.29
N LEU A 428 -7.67 -7.75 10.60
CA LEU A 428 -6.70 -6.78 10.09
C LEU A 428 -7.36 -5.77 9.14
N ILE A 429 -8.17 -6.25 8.19
CA ILE A 429 -8.96 -5.41 7.27
C ILE A 429 -9.91 -4.51 8.08
N LEU A 430 -10.66 -5.10 9.01
CA LEU A 430 -11.64 -4.37 9.84
C LEU A 430 -11.01 -3.26 10.67
N ASP A 431 -9.80 -3.48 11.18
CA ASP A 431 -9.03 -2.52 11.98
C ASP A 431 -8.47 -1.40 11.09
N ALA A 432 -7.88 -1.77 9.95
CA ALA A 432 -7.18 -0.86 9.06
C ALA A 432 -8.12 0.15 8.41
N PHE A 433 -9.27 -0.31 7.90
CA PHE A 433 -10.24 0.57 7.25
C PHE A 433 -11.22 1.24 8.22
N GLU A 434 -11.24 0.83 9.49
CA GLU A 434 -12.28 1.22 10.46
C GLU A 434 -13.71 1.01 9.91
N LEU A 435 -13.96 -0.15 9.29
CA LEU A 435 -15.22 -0.42 8.58
C LEU A 435 -16.49 -0.24 9.44
N GLU A 436 -17.51 0.35 8.83
CA GLU A 436 -18.82 0.63 9.43
C GLU A 436 -19.95 0.08 8.54
N GLY A 437 -20.84 -0.74 9.11
CA GLY A 437 -21.97 -1.29 8.36
C GLY A 437 -21.79 -2.75 7.98
N ILE A 438 -22.06 -3.10 6.73
CA ILE A 438 -22.02 -4.50 6.26
C ILE A 438 -21.12 -4.57 5.06
N HIS A 439 -20.15 -5.48 5.03
CA HIS A 439 -19.16 -5.58 3.95
C HIS A 439 -18.88 -7.03 3.60
N ASN A 440 -18.65 -7.30 2.32
CA ASN A 440 -18.16 -8.60 1.85
C ASN A 440 -16.65 -8.49 1.67
N LEU A 441 -15.91 -9.33 2.39
CA LEU A 441 -14.46 -9.30 2.41
C LEU A 441 -13.90 -10.45 1.59
N TYR A 442 -12.95 -10.14 0.72
CA TYR A 442 -12.27 -11.11 -0.13
C TYR A 442 -10.77 -10.91 -0.05
N ILE A 443 -10.01 -11.98 -0.22
CA ILE A 443 -8.57 -11.91 -0.49
C ILE A 443 -8.26 -12.43 -1.89
N ASP A 444 -7.26 -11.82 -2.53
CA ASP A 444 -6.65 -12.23 -3.79
C ASP A 444 -5.21 -12.73 -3.55
N PRO A 445 -5.04 -13.98 -3.10
CA PRO A 445 -3.71 -14.56 -2.82
C PRO A 445 -2.84 -14.75 -4.05
N TYR A 446 -3.41 -14.72 -5.26
CA TYR A 446 -2.72 -15.14 -6.48
C TYR A 446 -2.70 -14.09 -7.60
N ALA A 447 -2.94 -12.83 -7.27
CA ALA A 447 -2.96 -11.70 -8.21
C ALA A 447 -3.97 -11.90 -9.37
N MET A 448 -5.05 -12.64 -9.11
CA MET A 448 -6.04 -12.94 -10.12
C MET A 448 -6.79 -11.69 -10.59
N VAL A 449 -7.06 -10.73 -9.71
CA VAL A 449 -7.73 -9.47 -10.08
C VAL A 449 -6.92 -8.73 -11.15
N ALA A 450 -5.59 -8.69 -11.00
CA ALA A 450 -4.70 -8.06 -11.96
C ALA A 450 -4.69 -8.79 -13.30
N LEU A 451 -4.53 -10.11 -13.27
CA LEU A 451 -4.43 -10.94 -14.47
C LEU A 451 -5.73 -10.96 -15.27
N LEU A 452 -6.89 -11.10 -14.62
CA LEU A 452 -8.19 -11.03 -15.29
C LEU A 452 -8.48 -9.64 -15.85
N GLY A 453 -7.98 -8.59 -15.19
CA GLY A 453 -8.04 -7.23 -15.71
C GLY A 453 -7.16 -7.02 -16.94
N ALA A 454 -6.01 -7.70 -17.04
CA ALA A 454 -5.19 -7.71 -18.24
C ALA A 454 -5.85 -8.51 -19.38
N ILE A 455 -6.37 -9.71 -19.08
CA ILE A 455 -7.11 -10.55 -20.04
C ILE A 455 -8.32 -9.80 -20.61
N ALA A 456 -9.01 -8.99 -19.81
CA ALA A 456 -10.18 -8.23 -20.25
C ALA A 456 -9.91 -7.24 -21.39
N TYR A 457 -8.65 -6.85 -21.66
CA TYR A 457 -8.31 -6.07 -22.85
C TYR A 457 -8.47 -6.89 -24.14
N ALA A 458 -8.22 -8.19 -24.08
CA ALA A 458 -8.25 -9.06 -25.24
C ALA A 458 -9.54 -9.92 -25.31
N ASP A 459 -10.04 -10.42 -24.18
CA ASP A 459 -11.28 -11.22 -24.13
C ASP A 459 -12.03 -11.05 -22.79
N PRO A 460 -13.07 -10.19 -22.74
CA PRO A 460 -13.91 -10.04 -21.55
C PRO A 460 -14.67 -11.30 -21.13
N THR A 461 -14.92 -12.25 -22.03
CA THR A 461 -15.72 -13.46 -21.74
C THR A 461 -14.96 -14.37 -20.78
N VAL A 462 -13.65 -14.55 -21.04
CA VAL A 462 -12.75 -15.31 -20.15
C VAL A 462 -12.77 -14.69 -18.75
N THR A 463 -12.66 -13.37 -18.67
CA THR A 463 -12.66 -12.63 -17.40
C THR A 463 -13.92 -12.88 -16.60
N VAL A 464 -15.09 -12.77 -17.21
CA VAL A 464 -16.39 -12.97 -16.53
C VAL A 464 -16.52 -14.41 -16.03
N GLN A 465 -16.32 -15.38 -16.91
CA GLN A 465 -16.52 -16.78 -16.56
C GLN A 465 -15.52 -17.26 -15.50
N THR A 466 -14.26 -16.86 -15.61
CA THR A 466 -13.22 -17.25 -14.63
C THR A 466 -13.49 -16.62 -13.27
N PHE A 467 -13.92 -15.35 -13.23
CA PHE A 467 -14.21 -14.65 -11.97
C PHE A 467 -15.39 -15.28 -11.20
N GLU A 468 -16.41 -15.74 -11.91
CA GLU A 468 -17.59 -16.40 -11.29
C GLU A 468 -17.25 -17.77 -10.65
N HIS A 469 -16.22 -18.47 -11.13
CA HIS A 469 -15.87 -19.84 -10.70
C HIS A 469 -14.72 -19.91 -9.67
N ASN A 470 -14.84 -19.15 -8.57
CA ASN A 470 -13.96 -19.23 -7.37
C ASN A 470 -12.50 -18.80 -7.55
N GLY A 471 -12.33 -17.62 -8.14
CA GLY A 471 -11.03 -17.00 -8.24
C GLY A 471 -10.52 -16.26 -6.99
N LEU A 472 -11.43 -15.68 -6.21
CA LEU A 472 -11.13 -15.00 -4.95
C LEU A 472 -11.52 -15.85 -3.75
N VAL A 473 -10.80 -15.72 -2.65
CA VAL A 473 -11.19 -16.36 -1.39
C VAL A 473 -12.14 -15.43 -0.65
N ASN A 474 -13.41 -15.83 -0.56
CA ASN A 474 -14.41 -15.15 0.27
C ASN A 474 -14.09 -15.37 1.75
N LEU A 475 -13.64 -14.32 2.45
CA LEU A 475 -13.43 -14.39 3.91
C LEU A 475 -14.76 -14.41 4.66
N GLY A 476 -15.78 -13.73 4.12
CA GLY A 476 -17.14 -13.73 4.64
C GLY A 476 -17.75 -12.33 4.70
N THR A 477 -19.02 -12.27 5.11
CA THR A 477 -19.70 -11.00 5.38
C THR A 477 -19.42 -10.53 6.80
N ALA A 478 -18.96 -9.29 6.94
CA ALA A 478 -18.75 -8.62 8.21
C ALA A 478 -19.90 -7.66 8.55
N PHE A 479 -20.40 -7.74 9.78
CA PHE A 479 -21.40 -6.86 10.38
C PHE A 479 -20.72 -5.98 11.43
N CYS A 480 -20.40 -4.74 11.06
CA CYS A 480 -19.65 -3.79 11.85
C CYS A 480 -20.57 -2.76 12.51
N ALA A 481 -20.61 -2.74 13.84
CA ALA A 481 -21.36 -1.75 14.59
C ALA A 481 -20.75 -0.35 14.49
N THR A 482 -21.60 0.64 14.27
CA THR A 482 -21.27 2.07 14.32
C THR A 482 -21.65 2.68 15.67
N GLY A 483 -20.89 3.69 16.08
CA GLY A 483 -21.10 4.45 17.31
C GLY A 483 -20.11 4.14 18.44
N ARG A 484 -20.00 5.07 19.39
CA ARG A 484 -19.13 4.90 20.58
C ARG A 484 -19.70 3.83 21.50
N VAL A 485 -19.05 2.69 21.46
CA VAL A 485 -19.22 1.61 22.42
C VAL A 485 -18.56 2.04 23.74
N ARG A 486 -19.32 2.73 24.62
CA ARG A 486 -18.81 3.09 25.97
C ARG A 486 -18.57 1.81 26.77
N GLY A 487 -17.35 1.68 27.31
CA GLY A 487 -16.74 0.43 27.77
C GLY A 487 -17.59 -0.48 28.68
N ARG A 488 -17.25 -1.78 28.67
CA ARG A 488 -17.71 -2.90 29.51
C ARG A 488 -19.09 -2.73 30.17
N SER A 489 -20.10 -2.33 29.39
CA SER A 489 -21.47 -2.57 29.81
C SER A 489 -21.72 -4.07 29.77
N GLN A 490 -22.33 -4.62 30.82
CA GLN A 490 -22.84 -5.99 30.82
C GLN A 490 -24.05 -6.17 29.87
N ARG A 491 -24.51 -5.08 29.23
CA ARG A 491 -25.58 -5.12 28.25
C ARG A 491 -25.00 -5.46 26.87
N PRO A 492 -25.59 -6.43 26.14
CA PRO A 492 -25.15 -6.77 24.79
C PRO A 492 -25.19 -5.57 23.83
N ALA A 493 -24.09 -5.36 23.12
CA ALA A 493 -24.00 -4.44 21.98
C ALA A 493 -24.74 -5.01 20.76
N MET A 494 -24.66 -6.34 20.57
CA MET A 494 -25.38 -7.06 19.52
C MET A 494 -26.06 -8.31 20.07
N LYS A 495 -27.26 -8.59 19.57
CA LYS A 495 -27.93 -9.89 19.67
C LYS A 495 -28.09 -10.43 18.26
N ILE A 496 -27.49 -11.57 18.00
CA ILE A 496 -27.37 -12.19 16.68
C ILE A 496 -28.17 -13.48 16.68
N GLN A 497 -28.95 -13.68 15.63
CA GLN A 497 -29.66 -14.92 15.34
C GLN A 497 -29.33 -15.31 13.91
N ILE A 498 -28.71 -16.48 13.72
CA ILE A 498 -28.38 -17.05 12.42
C ILE A 498 -29.27 -18.26 12.21
N THR A 499 -30.08 -18.26 11.16
CA THR A 499 -30.96 -19.38 10.80
C THR A 499 -30.32 -20.12 9.64
N LEU A 500 -29.98 -21.39 9.87
CA LEU A 500 -29.41 -22.29 8.87
C LEU A 500 -30.53 -22.83 7.96
N GLU A 501 -30.19 -23.38 6.80
CA GLU A 501 -31.15 -23.97 5.84
C GLU A 501 -32.01 -25.08 6.48
N ASN A 502 -31.44 -25.87 7.39
CA ASN A 502 -32.16 -26.91 8.11
C ASN A 502 -33.09 -26.39 9.23
N GLY A 503 -33.28 -25.08 9.33
CA GLY A 503 -34.13 -24.42 10.33
C GLY A 503 -33.50 -24.28 11.71
N ARG A 504 -32.30 -24.84 11.98
CA ARG A 504 -31.59 -24.64 13.25
C ARG A 504 -31.16 -23.18 13.37
N ALA A 505 -31.31 -22.64 14.58
CA ALA A 505 -30.88 -21.28 14.90
C ALA A 505 -29.64 -21.30 15.80
N ILE A 506 -28.64 -20.48 15.46
CA ILE A 506 -27.51 -20.14 16.33
C ILE A 506 -27.78 -18.76 16.90
N GLU A 507 -27.80 -18.65 18.23
CA GLU A 507 -27.94 -17.38 18.92
C GLU A 507 -26.65 -16.97 19.62
N LYS A 508 -26.23 -15.72 19.43
CA LYS A 508 -25.05 -15.15 20.10
C LYS A 508 -25.38 -13.76 20.62
N LYS A 509 -24.86 -13.44 21.82
CA LYS A 509 -24.82 -12.08 22.36
C LYS A 509 -23.37 -11.63 22.36
N LEU A 510 -23.10 -10.46 21.81
CA LEU A 510 -21.78 -9.82 21.89
C LEU A 510 -21.86 -8.60 22.79
N LEU A 511 -20.89 -8.50 23.69
CA LEU A 511 -20.69 -7.35 24.54
C LEU A 511 -19.92 -6.23 23.80
N PRO A 512 -20.04 -4.99 24.28
CA PRO A 512 -19.14 -3.89 23.95
C PRO A 512 -17.65 -4.28 23.89
N GLY A 513 -16.98 -4.12 22.74
CA GLY A 513 -15.55 -4.41 22.60
C GLY A 513 -15.22 -5.82 22.12
N GLU A 514 -16.22 -6.67 21.86
CA GLU A 514 -16.02 -8.04 21.36
C GLU A 514 -16.11 -8.12 19.84
N ILE A 515 -15.42 -9.11 19.27
CA ILE A 515 -15.55 -9.53 17.88
C ILE A 515 -15.76 -11.04 17.86
N TRP A 516 -16.55 -11.53 16.92
CA TRP A 516 -16.83 -12.96 16.79
C TRP A 516 -17.05 -13.36 15.33
N ALA A 517 -16.36 -14.43 14.93
CA ALA A 517 -16.61 -15.15 13.70
C ALA A 517 -17.48 -16.39 13.99
N ALA A 518 -18.67 -16.45 13.40
CA ALA A 518 -19.52 -17.64 13.49
C ALA A 518 -18.89 -18.79 12.70
N PRO A 519 -18.68 -19.97 13.31
CA PRO A 519 -18.00 -21.10 12.67
C PRO A 519 -18.95 -21.82 11.71
N LEU A 520 -19.15 -21.22 10.53
CA LEU A 520 -19.97 -21.74 9.45
C LEU A 520 -19.07 -22.18 8.30
N SER A 521 -19.48 -23.22 7.58
CA SER A 521 -18.74 -23.70 6.41
C SER A 521 -18.80 -22.66 5.29
N SER A 522 -17.68 -22.46 4.60
CA SER A 522 -17.62 -21.58 3.43
C SER A 522 -18.64 -22.02 2.36
N GLY A 523 -19.32 -21.06 1.73
CA GLY A 523 -20.35 -21.30 0.73
C GLY A 523 -21.75 -21.55 1.30
N GLN A 524 -21.90 -21.74 2.62
CA GLN A 524 -23.20 -21.95 3.25
C GLN A 524 -24.04 -20.66 3.25
N GLU A 525 -25.24 -20.70 2.66
CA GLU A 525 -26.20 -19.60 2.72
C GLU A 525 -27.00 -19.63 4.03
N VAL A 526 -27.13 -18.48 4.70
CA VAL A 526 -27.85 -18.36 5.97
C VAL A 526 -28.60 -17.04 6.08
N GLN A 527 -29.68 -17.05 6.87
CA GLN A 527 -30.42 -15.83 7.21
C GLN A 527 -29.97 -15.29 8.56
N VAL A 528 -29.48 -14.05 8.58
CA VAL A 528 -28.97 -13.38 9.77
C VAL A 528 -29.92 -12.27 10.21
N VAL A 529 -30.24 -12.23 11.50
CA VAL A 529 -30.91 -11.11 12.15
C VAL A 529 -30.00 -10.56 13.24
N VAL A 530 -29.60 -9.30 13.10
CA VAL A 530 -28.82 -8.57 14.12
C VAL A 530 -29.70 -7.49 14.75
N ARG A 531 -29.76 -7.47 16.08
CA ARG A 531 -30.39 -6.39 16.87
C ARG A 531 -29.33 -5.71 17.73
N THR A 532 -29.19 -4.40 17.58
CA THR A 532 -28.18 -3.61 18.30
C THR A 532 -28.72 -2.96 19.57
N GLY A 533 -27.81 -2.73 20.51
CA GLY A 533 -28.05 -1.95 21.72
C GLY A 533 -28.46 -0.49 21.44
N ARG A 534 -28.72 0.26 22.52
CA ARG A 534 -29.04 1.70 22.40
C ARG A 534 -27.78 2.46 21.98
N GLY A 535 -27.89 3.34 20.98
CA GLY A 535 -26.77 4.15 20.48
C GLY A 535 -25.82 3.45 19.50
N ILE A 536 -26.06 2.17 19.21
CA ILE A 536 -25.28 1.38 18.24
C ILE A 536 -26.16 1.10 17.04
N LYS A 537 -25.60 1.19 15.82
CA LYS A 537 -26.32 0.95 14.57
C LYS A 537 -25.48 0.12 13.60
N ILE A 538 -26.13 -0.49 12.61
CA ILE A 538 -25.49 -1.10 11.43
C ILE A 538 -26.24 -0.56 10.22
N ASN A 539 -25.54 0.07 9.26
CA ASN A 539 -26.16 0.79 8.13
C ASN A 539 -27.28 1.75 8.59
N GLY A 540 -27.06 2.50 9.68
CA GLY A 540 -28.03 3.42 10.25
C GLY A 540 -29.21 2.78 11.01
N LYS A 541 -29.35 1.46 11.02
CA LYS A 541 -30.50 0.72 11.59
C LYS A 541 -30.13 0.00 12.89
N ARG A 542 -31.11 -0.16 13.78
CA ARG A 542 -30.97 -0.94 15.04
C ARG A 542 -31.34 -2.42 14.91
N ARG A 543 -32.00 -2.77 13.81
CA ARG A 543 -32.33 -4.14 13.44
C ARG A 543 -32.03 -4.31 11.96
N VAL A 544 -31.20 -5.29 11.64
CA VAL A 544 -30.87 -5.69 10.27
C VAL A 544 -31.27 -7.14 10.09
N LYS A 545 -31.84 -7.46 8.93
CA LYS A 545 -32.12 -8.82 8.47
C LYS A 545 -31.53 -8.96 7.08
N GLN A 546 -30.68 -9.96 6.86
CA GLN A 546 -30.02 -10.19 5.58
C GLN A 546 -29.75 -11.67 5.35
N THR A 547 -29.90 -12.13 4.10
CA THR A 547 -29.38 -13.43 3.66
C THR A 547 -27.96 -13.23 3.15
N VAL A 548 -27.03 -14.02 3.64
CA VAL A 548 -25.60 -13.90 3.33
C VAL A 548 -24.97 -15.28 3.20
N THR A 549 -23.88 -15.35 2.46
CA THR A 549 -23.07 -16.57 2.32
C THR A 549 -21.88 -16.50 3.29
N ALA A 550 -21.66 -17.55 4.07
CA ALA A 550 -20.50 -17.65 4.93
C ALA A 550 -19.20 -17.80 4.10
N GLY A 551 -18.13 -17.15 4.55
CA GLY A 551 -16.82 -17.28 3.95
C GLY A 551 -15.91 -18.24 4.72
N THR A 552 -14.64 -18.29 4.34
CA THR A 552 -13.61 -19.12 4.99
C THR A 552 -13.27 -18.67 6.42
N ALA A 553 -13.53 -17.41 6.78
CA ALA A 553 -13.52 -16.93 8.17
C ALA A 553 -14.90 -17.00 8.83
N GLY A 554 -15.92 -17.59 8.17
CA GLY A 554 -17.29 -17.68 8.67
C GLY A 554 -18.10 -16.40 8.42
N LEU A 555 -18.95 -16.03 9.39
CA LEU A 555 -19.65 -14.73 9.41
C LEU A 555 -19.15 -13.87 10.56
N ILE A 556 -18.73 -12.65 10.26
CA ILE A 556 -18.00 -11.82 11.21
C ILE A 556 -18.93 -10.78 11.81
N PHE A 557 -18.91 -10.64 13.12
CA PHE A 557 -19.69 -9.65 13.86
C PHE A 557 -18.74 -8.83 14.73
N ASP A 558 -18.58 -7.55 14.42
CA ASP A 558 -17.65 -6.65 15.10
C ASP A 558 -18.41 -5.63 15.96
N ALA A 559 -18.40 -5.85 17.27
CA ALA A 559 -18.98 -4.99 18.29
C ALA A 559 -17.94 -4.11 19.01
N ARG A 560 -16.74 -3.96 18.43
CA ARG A 560 -15.66 -3.11 18.98
C ARG A 560 -15.92 -1.61 18.80
N GLY A 561 -16.81 -1.26 17.86
CA GLY A 561 -17.21 0.12 17.57
C GLY A 561 -16.20 0.88 16.71
N ARG A 562 -16.62 2.04 16.19
CA ARG A 562 -15.83 2.92 15.32
C ARG A 562 -15.98 4.40 15.72
N SER A 563 -14.90 5.19 15.79
CA SER A 563 -13.49 4.77 15.68
C SER A 563 -13.07 3.76 16.75
N LEU A 564 -12.15 2.86 16.38
CA LEU A 564 -11.70 1.78 17.24
C LEU A 564 -10.83 2.34 18.37
N VAL A 565 -11.23 2.12 19.63
CA VAL A 565 -10.45 2.54 20.80
C VAL A 565 -9.64 1.36 21.29
N LEU A 566 -8.32 1.42 21.10
CA LEU A 566 -7.42 0.38 21.58
C LEU A 566 -7.28 0.41 23.11
N PRO A 567 -7.19 -0.75 23.77
CA PRO A 567 -6.99 -0.81 25.20
C PRO A 567 -5.59 -0.28 25.59
N PRO A 568 -5.43 0.19 26.84
CA PRO A 568 -4.11 0.55 27.37
C PRO A 568 -3.19 -0.66 27.37
N LEU A 569 -1.89 -0.42 27.17
CA LEU A 569 -0.89 -1.44 26.89
C LEU A 569 -0.92 -2.61 27.89
N ARG A 570 -0.98 -2.31 29.20
CA ARG A 570 -1.07 -3.32 30.28
C ARG A 570 -2.18 -4.36 30.10
N ARG A 571 -3.25 -4.03 29.38
CA ARG A 571 -4.42 -4.90 29.15
C ARG A 571 -4.56 -5.35 27.70
N ARG A 572 -3.73 -4.84 26.81
CA ARG A 572 -3.81 -5.06 25.37
C ARG A 572 -3.50 -6.50 24.98
N PRO A 573 -2.48 -7.21 25.52
CA PRO A 573 -2.26 -8.61 25.19
C PRO A 573 -3.50 -9.47 25.45
N ALA A 574 -4.07 -9.38 26.65
CA ALA A 574 -5.24 -10.17 27.02
C ALA A 574 -6.45 -9.90 26.12
N ILE A 575 -6.70 -8.64 25.76
CA ILE A 575 -7.82 -8.27 24.89
C ILE A 575 -7.59 -8.71 23.44
N TYR A 576 -6.37 -8.64 22.94
CA TYR A 576 -6.06 -9.18 21.61
C TYR A 576 -6.18 -10.71 21.58
N ALA A 577 -5.87 -11.41 22.69
CA ALA A 577 -6.08 -12.86 22.79
C ALA A 577 -7.57 -13.20 22.75
N GLU A 578 -8.41 -12.39 23.41
CA GLU A 578 -9.87 -12.47 23.31
C GLU A 578 -10.34 -12.25 21.86
N TRP A 579 -9.81 -11.24 21.16
CA TRP A 579 -10.16 -10.96 19.77
C TRP A 579 -9.71 -12.07 18.82
N TRP A 580 -8.48 -12.57 18.96
CA TRP A 580 -7.97 -13.71 18.20
C TRP A 580 -8.86 -14.93 18.38
N THR A 581 -9.18 -15.28 19.62
CA THR A 581 -10.09 -16.40 19.91
C THR A 581 -11.47 -16.16 19.30
N GLY A 582 -11.95 -14.91 19.33
CA GLY A 582 -13.21 -14.51 18.72
C GLY A 582 -13.27 -14.75 17.21
N VAL A 583 -12.19 -14.46 16.47
CA VAL A 583 -12.16 -14.58 15.00
C VAL A 583 -11.62 -15.92 14.47
N THR A 584 -10.89 -16.67 15.29
CA THR A 584 -10.32 -17.97 14.90
C THR A 584 -11.03 -19.17 15.53
N GLY A 585 -11.73 -18.97 16.65
CA GLY A 585 -12.22 -20.05 17.50
C GLY A 585 -11.12 -20.79 18.27
N GLN A 586 -9.85 -20.39 18.13
CA GLN A 586 -8.70 -21.01 18.76
C GLN A 586 -8.16 -20.12 19.89
N VAL A 587 -7.89 -20.71 21.05
CA VAL A 587 -7.22 -20.00 22.14
C VAL A 587 -5.77 -19.76 21.73
N TRP A 588 -5.35 -18.51 21.75
CA TRP A 588 -3.97 -18.17 21.48
C TRP A 588 -3.12 -18.31 22.74
N THR A 589 -2.21 -19.29 22.74
CA THR A 589 -1.29 -19.57 23.85
C THR A 589 -0.07 -18.65 23.86
N GLY A 590 0.50 -18.33 22.69
CA GLY A 590 1.69 -17.47 22.57
C GLY A 590 1.52 -16.00 23.01
N MET A 591 0.29 -15.55 23.29
CA MET A 591 0.07 -14.18 23.79
C MET A 591 0.47 -14.00 25.27
N GLN A 592 0.66 -15.12 25.99
CA GLN A 592 1.21 -15.13 27.35
C GLN A 592 2.64 -14.57 27.40
N GLU A 593 3.42 -14.77 26.34
CA GLU A 593 4.79 -14.25 26.18
C GLU A 593 4.84 -12.71 26.27
N PHE A 594 3.76 -12.03 25.90
CA PHE A 594 3.64 -10.57 25.97
C PHE A 594 3.02 -10.07 27.28
N SER A 595 2.52 -10.97 28.13
CA SER A 595 1.87 -10.61 29.40
C SER A 595 2.85 -10.55 30.57
N GLU A 596 4.01 -11.21 30.45
CA GLU A 596 5.06 -11.26 31.48
C GLU A 596 6.18 -10.24 31.24
N ALA A 597 6.38 -9.80 30.00
CA ALA A 597 7.35 -8.77 29.67
C ALA A 597 6.72 -7.37 29.81
N ASP A 598 6.86 -6.77 31.00
CA ASP A 598 6.76 -5.33 31.19
C ASP A 598 8.19 -4.74 31.28
N PRO A 599 8.83 -4.37 30.14
CA PRO A 599 10.14 -3.72 30.17
C PRO A 599 10.05 -2.34 30.83
N LEU A 600 8.84 -1.78 31.04
CA LEU A 600 8.69 -0.51 31.73
C LEU A 600 9.18 -0.58 33.17
N SER A 601 9.25 -1.76 33.81
CA SER A 601 9.87 -1.85 35.14
C SER A 601 11.40 -1.70 35.13
N GLU A 602 12.06 -1.96 34.00
CA GLU A 602 13.52 -1.84 33.82
C GLU A 602 13.89 -0.49 33.19
N ILE A 603 13.07 0.02 32.26
CA ILE A 603 13.25 1.34 31.64
C ILE A 603 13.02 2.47 32.68
N ASP A 604 12.03 2.33 33.59
CA ASP A 604 11.84 3.32 34.68
C ASP A 604 12.96 3.27 35.74
N LYS A 605 13.65 2.12 35.89
CA LYS A 605 14.84 2.01 36.75
C LYS A 605 16.04 2.70 36.10
N GLY A 606 16.31 2.41 34.82
CA GLY A 606 17.39 3.04 34.06
C GLY A 606 17.21 4.56 33.90
N ALA A 607 15.97 5.03 33.69
CA ALA A 607 15.64 6.46 33.63
C ALA A 607 15.71 7.16 35.00
N ARG A 608 15.49 6.43 36.10
CA ARG A 608 15.71 6.94 37.47
C ARG A 608 17.19 6.99 37.84
N GLU A 609 17.99 6.02 37.40
CA GLU A 609 19.45 6.00 37.61
C GLU A 609 20.14 7.09 36.79
N THR A 610 19.85 7.22 35.50
CA THR A 610 20.41 8.30 34.66
C THR A 610 19.98 9.71 35.08
N ARG A 611 18.78 9.89 35.65
CA ARG A 611 18.39 11.18 36.26
C ARG A 611 19.11 11.45 37.56
N ARG A 612 19.48 10.42 38.32
CA ARG A 612 20.24 10.55 39.57
C ARG A 612 21.69 10.90 39.27
N ASP A 613 22.28 10.30 38.24
CA ASP A 613 23.66 10.59 37.82
C ASP A 613 23.80 11.98 37.21
N ARG A 614 22.86 12.43 36.35
CA ARG A 614 22.85 13.82 35.83
C ARG A 614 22.69 14.87 36.93
N PHE A 615 21.89 14.59 37.96
CA PHE A 615 21.73 15.49 39.11
C PHE A 615 23.01 15.57 39.97
N THR A 616 23.85 14.53 39.89
CA THR A 616 25.12 14.47 40.62
C THR A 616 26.22 15.17 39.83
N GLU A 617 26.25 15.03 38.50
CA GLU A 617 27.14 15.78 37.59
C GLU A 617 26.85 17.28 37.56
N GLU A 618 25.58 17.72 37.48
CA GLU A 618 25.22 19.15 37.52
C GLU A 618 25.62 19.82 38.83
N LYS A 619 25.57 19.06 39.94
CA LYS A 619 25.98 19.54 41.26
C LYS A 619 27.50 19.65 41.40
N LEU A 620 28.25 18.69 40.84
CA LEU A 620 29.71 18.74 40.73
C LEU A 620 30.17 19.90 39.82
N LEU A 621 29.48 20.15 38.70
CA LEU A 621 29.76 21.28 37.80
C LEU A 621 29.50 22.64 38.46
N GLN A 622 28.45 22.77 39.27
CA GLN A 622 28.19 24.00 40.04
C GLN A 622 29.24 24.23 41.14
N GLU A 623 29.68 23.18 41.83
CA GLU A 623 30.71 23.28 42.87
C GLU A 623 32.08 23.64 42.24
N VAL A 624 32.45 23.05 41.09
CA VAL A 624 33.67 23.38 40.33
C VAL A 624 33.65 24.81 39.78
N MET A 625 32.51 25.27 39.25
CA MET A 625 32.39 26.66 38.75
C MET A 625 32.45 27.69 39.87
N SER A 626 31.86 27.41 41.03
CA SER A 626 31.95 28.30 42.20
C SER A 626 33.36 28.40 42.79
N ALA A 627 34.19 27.36 42.62
CA ALA A 627 35.61 27.39 42.98
C ALA A 627 36.47 28.17 41.96
N ALA A 628 36.11 28.14 40.68
CA ALA A 628 36.79 28.90 39.63
C ALA A 628 36.51 30.41 39.73
N GLU A 629 35.29 30.82 40.08
CA GLU A 629 34.92 32.24 40.26
C GLU A 629 35.60 32.90 41.47
N LEU A 630 36.10 32.11 42.44
CA LEU A 630 36.91 32.61 43.56
C LEU A 630 38.39 32.79 43.21
N ALA A 631 38.85 32.25 42.07
CA ALA A 631 40.26 32.27 41.65
C ALA A 631 40.58 33.38 40.63
N GLU A 632 39.61 33.95 39.92
CA GLU A 632 39.81 34.98 38.88
C GLU A 632 39.65 36.44 39.36
N GLY A 633 39.91 36.69 40.64
CA GLY A 633 39.84 38.01 41.25
C GLY A 633 41.17 38.77 41.33
N PHE A 634 42.00 38.81 40.27
CA PHE A 634 43.16 39.72 40.20
C PHE A 634 43.48 40.18 38.75
N ASP A 635 43.35 41.50 38.56
CA ASP A 635 44.05 42.41 37.63
C ASP A 635 43.85 42.32 36.09
N GLU A 636 43.18 43.33 35.49
CA GLU A 636 43.81 44.48 34.80
C GLU A 636 42.79 45.33 33.99
N GLY A 637 42.87 46.66 34.15
CA GLY A 637 43.02 47.63 33.04
C GLY A 637 41.87 47.99 32.09
N GLU A 638 41.29 49.19 32.32
CA GLU A 638 40.80 50.23 31.38
C GLU A 638 39.97 49.89 30.11
N VAL A 639 38.82 50.59 29.95
CA VAL A 639 38.61 51.69 28.97
C VAL A 639 37.09 52.00 28.81
N ILE A 640 36.71 53.19 29.28
CA ILE A 640 35.74 54.19 28.74
C ILE A 640 34.30 53.76 28.32
N GLY A 641 33.31 54.33 29.03
CA GLY A 641 32.41 55.30 28.40
C GLY A 641 30.89 55.07 28.38
N SER A 642 30.19 55.91 29.17
CA SER A 642 28.77 56.32 29.06
C SER A 642 27.70 55.26 29.42
N GLY A 643 26.65 55.52 30.19
CA GLY A 643 26.15 56.76 30.76
C GLY A 643 24.62 56.66 30.91
N ARG A 644 24.17 56.48 32.17
CA ARG A 644 22.87 56.91 32.74
C ARG A 644 21.58 56.23 32.25
N SER A 645 20.93 55.46 33.14
CA SER A 645 19.82 55.87 34.05
C SER A 645 18.47 55.84 33.33
N SER A 646 17.32 55.44 33.84
CA SER A 646 16.69 55.09 35.12
C SER A 646 15.26 54.69 34.69
N GLY A 647 14.42 53.88 35.32
CA GLY A 647 14.21 53.49 36.70
C GLY A 647 12.72 53.13 36.86
N ARG A 648 12.36 52.58 38.03
CA ARG A 648 11.00 52.41 38.61
C ARG A 648 10.13 51.31 37.96
N ASP A 649 9.28 50.57 38.66
CA ASP A 649 8.83 50.66 40.05
C ASP A 649 8.28 49.30 40.56
N ARG A 650 8.20 49.22 41.89
CA ARG A 650 7.83 48.05 42.73
C ARG A 650 6.33 47.73 42.72
N LYS A 651 5.97 46.48 43.09
CA LYS A 651 5.34 46.13 44.40
C LYS A 651 4.76 44.69 44.49
N ARG A 652 5.18 44.01 45.58
CA ARG A 652 4.41 43.22 46.60
C ARG A 652 3.60 41.98 46.13
N GLY A 653 3.55 40.86 46.85
CA GLY A 653 4.00 40.55 48.21
C GLY A 653 3.79 39.06 48.57
N LYS A 654 4.63 38.63 49.52
CA LYS A 654 4.65 37.41 50.36
C LYS A 654 3.41 37.34 51.29
N PRO A 655 3.07 36.22 52.00
CA PRO A 655 3.91 35.64 53.08
C PRO A 655 3.80 34.09 53.33
N GLU A 656 4.90 33.41 53.70
CA GLU A 656 5.25 32.87 55.06
C GLU A 656 4.50 31.57 55.47
N LYS A 657 5.01 30.61 56.26
CA LYS A 657 6.28 30.32 56.96
C LYS A 657 6.17 28.90 57.57
N SER A 658 7.32 28.40 58.03
CA SER A 658 7.55 27.55 59.23
C SER A 658 7.71 26.04 58.98
N ARG A 659 8.59 25.29 59.65
CA ARG A 659 9.68 25.55 60.63
C ARG A 659 10.41 24.21 60.92
N ARG A 660 11.72 24.29 61.20
CA ARG A 660 12.57 23.42 62.09
C ARG A 660 12.78 21.94 61.67
N GLY A 661 13.96 21.33 61.63
CA GLY A 661 15.30 21.67 62.14
C GLY A 661 15.77 20.69 63.24
N ARG A 662 16.64 19.74 62.91
CA ARG A 662 17.60 18.93 63.73
C ARG A 662 18.52 18.22 62.70
N GLY A 663 19.84 18.12 62.73
CA GLY A 663 20.89 18.45 63.68
C GLY A 663 21.96 17.34 63.67
N ARG A 664 23.23 17.72 63.38
CA ARG A 664 24.53 17.06 63.68
C ARG A 664 25.11 15.97 62.75
N LYS A 665 26.25 16.32 62.14
CA LYS A 665 27.66 16.06 62.53
C LYS A 665 28.49 15.34 61.47
N ASP A 666 29.65 15.96 61.25
CA ASP A 666 30.71 15.66 60.31
C ASP A 666 31.51 14.41 60.68
N GLU A 667 32.06 13.74 59.67
CA GLU A 667 33.31 12.99 59.73
C GLU A 667 33.94 12.98 58.32
N VAL A 668 35.18 13.45 58.25
CA VAL A 668 36.08 13.46 57.07
C VAL A 668 37.06 12.30 57.24
N PRO A 669 37.44 11.62 56.15
CA PRO A 669 38.87 11.41 55.86
C PRO A 669 39.17 11.77 54.39
N GLU A 670 40.11 12.68 54.15
CA GLU A 670 41.57 12.48 53.96
C GLU A 670 41.94 11.99 52.54
N GLU A 671 42.80 12.81 51.94
CA GLU A 671 43.38 12.75 50.59
C GLU A 671 44.36 11.58 50.46
N ASP A 672 44.35 10.88 49.32
CA ASP A 672 45.58 10.67 48.55
C ASP A 672 45.32 10.07 47.16
N GLU A 673 46.12 10.58 46.21
CA GLU A 673 46.44 10.03 44.87
C GLU A 673 45.42 10.21 43.71
N ALA A 674 45.53 11.38 43.06
CA ALA A 674 45.56 11.46 41.60
C ALA A 674 47.00 11.17 41.13
N PRO A 675 47.23 10.32 40.10
CA PRO A 675 46.98 10.77 38.73
C PRO A 675 46.44 9.67 37.79
N ASP A 676 45.54 10.04 36.88
CA ASP A 676 45.59 9.68 35.43
C ASP A 676 44.22 9.90 34.74
N ILE A 677 43.86 11.18 34.58
CA ILE A 677 42.64 11.57 33.84
C ILE A 677 42.93 11.76 32.34
N LEU A 678 44.21 11.79 31.93
CA LEU A 678 44.60 12.05 30.55
C LEU A 678 44.62 10.79 29.68
N GLU A 679 44.69 9.59 30.24
CA GLU A 679 44.61 8.34 29.46
C GLU A 679 43.16 7.89 29.16
N ARG A 680 42.15 8.43 29.86
CA ARG A 680 40.72 8.11 29.61
C ARG A 680 40.01 9.01 28.59
N LEU A 681 40.70 10.01 28.04
CA LEU A 681 40.15 10.93 27.02
C LEU A 681 40.72 10.67 25.60
N ARG A 682 41.52 9.61 25.43
CA ARG A 682 41.75 8.97 24.13
C ARG A 682 40.92 7.71 24.04
#